data_AF-A0AAV2TYM6-F1
#
_entry.id   AF-A0AAV2TYM6-F1
#
_cell.length_a   1.000
_cell.length_b   1.000
_cell.length_c   1.000
_cell.angle_alpha   90.00
_cell.angle_beta   90.00
_cell.angle_gamma   90.00
#
_symmetry.space_group_name_H-M   'P 1'
#
loop_
_entity.id
_entity.type
_entity.pdbx_description
1 polymer ?
#
loop_
_entity_poly.entity_id
_entity_poly.type
_entity_poly.pdbx_seq_one_letter_code
_entity_poly.pdbx_strand_id
1 'polypeptide(L)'
;MKRRLLFFFYDRWLRVTLCLSALLCLYALLWYFSNFSLHSEFVKTDRLLVCLDDRVKPFKRKISRFDVLVSGLKDPSPVFIPFVGNGYIGCSFLGGNLLIRNSGVLSVPIDVPILMSLDVHNYLSAASFLLDIKDGIMYKMNCFKHENELCVSSSTMVYAHRIYTSLLVQNFNIFNPLDIKVVVKVSKGDIYNKKNVRRLHTVQLKQKNLPEHESVHNVTYDVFFGFVELPLSDMKDSDPSPQPTTGPAVARIIVVVIFEPIFPEQLSIESGKTQSYTFITGVRASSRPFSVSKIDLAQSSSEHGIIGRERKSLEALIQAELVLALQYPEAHLRKLHTAVWNRLWLSGLSMSYSFAPKALNGDRINATLYYLAANTPDRLSAIHERNTTAVKIYTGRYKERTACFVAENLLQSNVHWKTVGNVREMQNLVVHWLSTLRQAHCGAYLRDGVHGVLQAALLHMGSFHLNEDYVSFAYPPDALHRDLSFRHIQLNYPGVYVNVEIRIVPGKGSISSPHLMAVELSAWRSKPLPSLGAFTQLKIPNPLPILSQPLEPQIPIPSAQQWTEKEDPDFFVFLEAQAVKVPAFVCPAGCQSAPIELKQSKVVLPYLRTTPSSALMYFSTNNTHKLVAYGRSFKPTDIHPGPSPQHDLITLHRHGHAFGGLPWLFWITLGLLIILFHLFICKIIYNELWRDKSDLDAENMRVPRYIHDLRGADAMTARAYIKAELLSRRRNNRIPDSIP
;
A
#
# COMPACT_ATOMS: atom_id res chain seq x y z
N MET A 1 -4.67 14.97 -77.71
CA MET A 1 -4.63 15.59 -76.36
C MET A 1 -5.07 14.67 -75.21
N LYS A 2 -6.09 13.80 -75.34
CA LYS A 2 -6.59 12.95 -74.24
C LYS A 2 -5.63 11.88 -73.68
N ARG A 3 -4.65 11.37 -74.46
CA ARG A 3 -3.68 10.34 -73.99
C ARG A 3 -2.55 10.88 -73.10
N ARG A 4 -2.16 12.17 -73.23
CA ARG A 4 -1.09 12.77 -72.41
C ARG A 4 -1.57 13.17 -71.00
N LEU A 5 -2.85 13.53 -70.84
CA LEU A 5 -3.45 13.84 -69.55
C LEU A 5 -3.62 12.59 -68.66
N LEU A 6 -4.04 11.46 -69.25
CA LEU A 6 -4.17 10.19 -68.52
C LEU A 6 -2.83 9.68 -67.98
N PHE A 7 -1.73 9.83 -68.74
CA PHE A 7 -0.38 9.46 -68.27
C PHE A 7 0.11 10.35 -67.12
N PHE A 8 -0.21 11.65 -67.15
CA PHE A 8 0.19 12.60 -66.11
C PHE A 8 -0.59 12.39 -64.79
N PHE A 9 -1.88 12.02 -64.88
CA PHE A 9 -2.69 11.65 -63.72
C PHE A 9 -2.27 10.30 -63.13
N TYR A 10 -1.92 9.32 -63.97
CA TYR A 10 -1.44 8.00 -63.53
C TYR A 10 -0.08 8.10 -62.81
N ASP A 11 0.85 8.89 -63.34
CA ASP A 11 2.18 9.06 -62.75
C ASP A 11 2.18 9.89 -61.44
N ARG A 12 1.23 10.83 -61.31
CA ARG A 12 1.03 11.58 -60.05
C ARG A 12 0.38 10.70 -58.96
N TRP A 13 -0.59 9.87 -59.32
CA TRP A 13 -1.18 8.90 -58.39
C TRP A 13 -0.18 7.81 -58.01
N LEU A 14 0.62 7.31 -58.95
CA LEU A 14 1.68 6.32 -58.70
C LEU A 14 2.73 6.85 -57.71
N ARG A 15 3.15 8.11 -57.86
CA ARG A 15 4.07 8.78 -56.93
C ARG A 15 3.46 8.99 -55.54
N VAL A 16 2.18 9.37 -55.47
CA VAL A 16 1.47 9.50 -54.18
C VAL A 16 1.32 8.13 -53.50
N THR A 17 1.01 7.07 -54.24
CA THR A 17 0.93 5.71 -53.69
C THR A 17 2.30 5.18 -53.24
N LEU A 18 3.38 5.50 -53.97
CA LEU A 18 4.75 5.13 -53.59
C LEU A 18 5.21 5.88 -52.33
N CYS A 19 4.89 7.17 -52.21
CA CYS A 19 5.18 7.93 -50.99
C CYS A 19 4.35 7.43 -49.80
N LEU A 20 3.07 7.11 -49.99
CA LEU A 20 2.23 6.51 -48.94
C LEU A 20 2.75 5.13 -48.53
N SER A 21 3.14 4.28 -49.47
CA SER A 21 3.72 2.97 -49.14
C SER A 21 5.08 3.11 -48.44
N ALA A 22 5.91 4.07 -48.83
CA ALA A 22 7.18 4.35 -48.17
C ALA A 22 6.97 4.89 -46.75
N LEU A 23 5.99 5.77 -46.53
CA LEU A 23 5.60 6.24 -45.19
C LEU A 23 5.05 5.12 -44.32
N LEU A 24 4.26 4.21 -44.90
CA LEU A 24 3.69 3.07 -44.18
C LEU A 24 4.77 2.03 -43.85
N CYS A 25 5.73 1.81 -44.75
CA CYS A 25 6.92 1.00 -44.48
C CYS A 25 7.80 1.64 -43.42
N LEU A 26 8.05 2.95 -43.48
CA LEU A 26 8.82 3.68 -42.47
C LEU A 26 8.10 3.62 -41.10
N TYR A 27 6.78 3.75 -41.08
CA TYR A 27 5.98 3.61 -39.87
C TYR A 27 6.07 2.19 -39.30
N ALA A 28 5.95 1.17 -40.15
CA ALA A 28 6.11 -0.23 -39.73
C ALA A 28 7.53 -0.52 -39.23
N LEU A 29 8.55 0.07 -39.85
CA LEU A 29 9.95 -0.08 -39.48
C LEU A 29 10.23 0.65 -38.15
N LEU A 30 9.75 1.87 -37.98
CA LEU A 30 9.82 2.61 -36.71
C LEU A 30 9.03 1.91 -35.60
N TRP A 31 7.88 1.31 -35.90
CA TRP A 31 7.11 0.52 -34.94
C TRP A 31 7.83 -0.78 -34.55
N TYR A 32 8.45 -1.44 -35.53
CA TYR A 32 9.28 -2.62 -35.30
C TYR A 32 10.51 -2.29 -34.45
N PHE A 33 11.22 -1.20 -34.76
CA PHE A 33 12.36 -0.74 -33.97
C PHE A 33 11.97 -0.11 -32.62
N SER A 34 10.79 0.51 -32.50
CA SER A 34 10.31 1.01 -31.20
C SER A 34 9.89 -0.14 -30.27
N ASN A 35 9.43 -1.25 -30.84
CA ASN A 35 9.17 -2.49 -30.09
C ASN A 35 10.43 -3.35 -29.91
N PHE A 36 11.49 -3.08 -30.67
CA PHE A 36 12.83 -3.60 -30.38
C PHE A 36 13.40 -2.83 -29.20
N SER A 37 12.87 -3.11 -28.02
CA SER A 37 13.61 -2.95 -26.78
C SER A 37 14.83 -3.84 -26.94
N LEU A 38 15.96 -3.27 -27.37
CA LEU A 38 17.27 -3.80 -27.04
C LEU A 38 17.20 -4.13 -25.54
N HIS A 39 17.05 -5.40 -25.21
CA HIS A 39 17.49 -5.90 -23.93
C HIS A 39 18.95 -5.48 -23.91
N SER A 40 19.24 -4.40 -23.19
CA SER A 40 20.59 -4.05 -22.87
C SER A 40 21.11 -5.26 -22.11
N GLU A 41 21.81 -6.16 -22.79
CA GLU A 41 22.74 -7.04 -22.13
C GLU A 41 23.59 -6.13 -21.25
N PHE A 42 23.44 -6.35 -19.95
CA PHE A 42 24.12 -5.70 -18.83
C PHE A 42 25.18 -4.68 -19.28
N VAL A 43 24.77 -3.42 -19.42
CA VAL A 43 25.74 -2.33 -19.44
C VAL A 43 26.47 -2.40 -18.10
N LYS A 44 27.77 -2.72 -18.14
CA LYS A 44 28.72 -2.61 -17.03
C LYS A 44 28.87 -1.14 -16.63
N THR A 45 27.81 -0.57 -16.06
CA THR A 45 27.75 0.76 -15.44
C THR A 45 27.02 0.62 -14.10
N ASP A 46 27.60 0.04 -13.04
CA ASP A 46 28.61 0.52 -12.07
C ASP A 46 28.14 1.27 -10.80
N ARG A 47 26.86 1.22 -10.39
CA ARG A 47 26.45 1.74 -9.06
C ARG A 47 25.47 0.82 -8.33
N LEU A 48 25.63 0.66 -7.02
CA LEU A 48 24.72 -0.07 -6.12
C LEU A 48 23.24 0.34 -6.30
N LEU A 49 23.00 1.61 -6.62
CA LEU A 49 21.68 2.17 -6.92
C LEU A 49 20.99 1.50 -8.13
N VAL A 50 21.73 1.07 -9.16
CA VAL A 50 21.16 0.40 -10.34
C VAL A 50 20.65 -0.99 -9.96
N CYS A 51 21.39 -1.71 -9.13
CA CYS A 51 20.95 -2.99 -8.56
C CYS A 51 19.68 -2.81 -7.72
N LEU A 52 19.63 -1.77 -6.88
CA LEU A 52 18.44 -1.47 -6.08
C LEU A 52 17.23 -1.13 -6.95
N ASP A 53 17.39 -0.28 -7.96
CA ASP A 53 16.30 0.07 -8.88
C ASP A 53 15.74 -1.19 -9.56
N ASP A 54 16.62 -2.09 -10.01
CA ASP A 54 16.23 -3.38 -10.58
C ASP A 54 15.39 -4.24 -9.63
N ARG A 55 15.77 -4.31 -8.35
CA ARG A 55 15.01 -5.05 -7.33
C ARG A 55 13.69 -4.39 -6.96
N VAL A 56 13.54 -3.09 -7.19
CA VAL A 56 12.29 -2.35 -6.97
C VAL A 56 11.35 -2.41 -8.18
N LYS A 57 11.85 -2.66 -9.40
CA LYS A 57 11.04 -2.76 -10.64
C LYS A 57 9.77 -3.61 -10.52
N PRO A 58 9.76 -4.79 -9.86
CA PRO A 58 8.53 -5.59 -9.70
C PRO A 58 7.38 -4.83 -9.02
N PHE A 59 7.70 -3.85 -8.18
CA PHE A 59 6.72 -3.05 -7.46
C PHE A 59 6.27 -1.79 -8.21
N LYS A 60 6.86 -1.45 -9.38
CA LYS A 60 6.60 -0.20 -10.12
C LYS A 60 5.11 0.08 -10.35
N ARG A 61 4.34 -0.96 -10.72
CA ARG A 61 2.88 -0.84 -10.90
C ARG A 61 2.15 -0.56 -9.59
N LYS A 62 2.52 -1.25 -8.51
CA LYS A 62 1.92 -1.02 -7.18
C LYS A 62 2.28 0.37 -6.63
N ILE A 63 3.51 0.83 -6.86
CA ILE A 63 3.97 2.19 -6.52
C ILE A 63 3.14 3.24 -7.25
N SER A 64 2.91 3.07 -8.56
CA SER A 64 2.09 4.02 -9.35
C SER A 64 0.63 4.13 -8.89
N ARG A 65 0.14 3.15 -8.14
CA ARG A 65 -1.22 3.11 -7.58
C ARG A 65 -1.28 3.51 -6.10
N PHE A 66 -0.15 3.87 -5.50
CA PHE A 66 0.00 4.10 -4.06
C PHE A 66 -0.37 2.88 -3.20
N ASP A 67 -0.23 1.66 -3.74
CA ASP A 67 -0.37 0.41 -2.99
C ASP A 67 0.94 0.03 -2.27
N VAL A 68 2.07 0.58 -2.73
CA VAL A 68 3.41 0.39 -2.15
C VAL A 68 4.07 1.75 -1.99
N LEU A 69 4.60 2.01 -0.80
CA LEU A 69 5.37 3.20 -0.47
C LEU A 69 6.85 2.84 -0.45
N VAL A 70 7.72 3.73 -0.94
CA VAL A 70 9.17 3.47 -1.05
C VAL A 70 9.95 4.58 -0.35
N SER A 71 11.03 4.19 0.33
CA SER A 71 11.95 5.09 1.02
C SER A 71 13.41 4.72 0.72
N GLY A 72 14.28 5.73 0.62
CA GLY A 72 15.74 5.57 0.51
C GLY A 72 16.35 5.47 -0.89
N LEU A 73 15.60 5.66 -1.99
CA LEU A 73 16.16 5.59 -3.35
C LEU A 73 16.84 6.88 -3.84
N LYS A 74 16.35 8.06 -3.42
CA LYS A 74 16.80 9.38 -3.92
C LYS A 74 16.68 10.54 -2.93
N ASP A 75 15.75 10.46 -1.97
CA ASP A 75 15.52 11.53 -1.01
C ASP A 75 16.23 11.28 0.33
N PRO A 76 16.82 12.31 0.96
CA PRO A 76 17.58 12.19 2.20
C PRO A 76 16.71 11.94 3.45
N SER A 77 15.38 12.06 3.36
CA SER A 77 14.48 11.79 4.48
C SER A 77 13.31 10.86 4.07
N PRO A 78 12.96 9.87 4.92
CA PRO A 78 11.80 9.04 4.68
C PRO A 78 10.52 9.88 4.76
N VAL A 79 9.77 9.97 3.66
CA VAL A 79 8.41 10.56 3.67
C VAL A 79 7.43 9.68 4.47
N PHE A 80 7.76 8.38 4.57
CA PHE A 80 6.98 7.35 5.26
C PHE A 80 7.89 6.39 6.03
N ILE A 81 7.42 5.90 7.18
CA ILE A 81 8.09 4.84 7.95
C ILE A 81 7.64 3.44 7.47
N PRO A 82 8.58 2.53 7.11
CA PRO A 82 8.25 1.15 6.80
C PRO A 82 7.92 0.41 8.11
N PHE A 83 6.65 0.38 8.48
CA PHE A 83 6.14 -0.21 9.71
C PHE A 83 5.15 -1.32 9.39
N VAL A 84 5.23 -2.45 10.11
CA VAL A 84 4.22 -3.51 10.07
C VAL A 84 3.68 -3.78 11.46
N GLY A 85 2.39 -4.08 11.55
CA GLY A 85 1.74 -4.42 12.81
C GLY A 85 0.41 -5.13 12.59
N ASN A 86 -0.01 -5.88 13.60
CA ASN A 86 -1.30 -6.58 13.64
C ASN A 86 -2.20 -6.07 14.78
N GLY A 87 -1.84 -4.94 15.39
CA GLY A 87 -2.51 -4.33 16.55
C GLY A 87 -2.20 -4.95 17.91
N TYR A 88 -1.45 -6.06 17.97
CA TYR A 88 -0.88 -6.62 19.20
C TYR A 88 0.61 -6.37 19.29
N ILE A 89 1.31 -6.60 18.18
CA ILE A 89 2.73 -6.39 18.00
C ILE A 89 2.98 -5.61 16.70
N GLY A 90 4.08 -4.86 16.66
CA GLY A 90 4.55 -4.23 15.43
C GLY A 90 6.01 -3.81 15.50
N CYS A 91 6.63 -3.59 14.35
CA CYS A 91 8.03 -3.20 14.27
C CYS A 91 8.31 -2.42 12.97
N SER A 92 9.47 -1.79 12.90
CA SER A 92 9.93 -1.04 11.72
C SER A 92 11.42 -1.23 11.49
N PHE A 93 11.84 -1.23 10.22
CA PHE A 93 13.26 -1.18 9.85
C PHE A 93 13.97 0.10 10.31
N LEU A 94 13.25 1.22 10.51
CA LEU A 94 13.82 2.52 10.88
C LEU A 94 13.76 2.81 12.40
N GLY A 95 13.44 1.81 13.22
CA GLY A 95 13.29 1.97 14.67
C GLY A 95 13.78 0.82 15.54
N GLY A 96 14.11 -0.35 14.96
CA GLY A 96 14.75 -1.52 15.59
C GLY A 96 13.95 -2.24 16.69
N ASN A 97 13.09 -1.50 17.40
CA ASN A 97 12.39 -1.94 18.59
C ASN A 97 11.04 -2.56 18.25
N LEU A 98 10.65 -3.54 19.06
CA LEU A 98 9.34 -4.13 19.04
C LEU A 98 8.36 -3.21 19.77
N LEU A 99 7.23 -2.90 19.15
CA LEU A 99 6.13 -2.18 19.79
C LEU A 99 5.05 -3.17 20.23
N ILE A 100 4.57 -3.00 21.45
CA ILE A 100 3.42 -3.74 21.98
C ILE A 100 2.24 -2.83 22.24
N ARG A 101 1.06 -3.44 22.30
CA ARG A 101 -0.18 -2.75 22.53
C ARG A 101 -0.30 -2.23 23.96
N ASN A 102 -0.64 -0.95 24.11
CA ASN A 102 -1.13 -0.38 25.35
C ASN A 102 -2.17 0.72 25.06
N SER A 103 -3.17 0.87 25.91
CA SER A 103 -4.25 1.88 25.76
C SER A 103 -4.93 1.89 24.37
N GLY A 104 -5.00 0.72 23.74
CA GLY A 104 -5.68 0.51 22.47
C GLY A 104 -4.82 0.63 21.20
N VAL A 105 -3.56 1.09 21.29
CA VAL A 105 -2.63 1.30 20.16
C VAL A 105 -1.25 0.67 20.42
N LEU A 106 -0.37 0.56 19.41
CA LEU A 106 1.01 0.11 19.60
C LEU A 106 1.90 1.27 20.06
N SER A 107 1.89 1.54 21.36
CA SER A 107 2.55 2.70 21.96
C SER A 107 3.81 2.38 22.75
N VAL A 108 3.94 1.16 23.29
CA VAL A 108 5.01 0.82 24.22
C VAL A 108 6.16 0.17 23.47
N PRO A 109 7.34 0.81 23.39
CA PRO A 109 8.53 0.18 22.82
C PRO A 109 9.16 -0.78 23.82
N ILE A 110 9.55 -1.94 23.32
CA ILE A 110 10.40 -2.90 24.00
C ILE A 110 11.78 -2.81 23.36
N ASP A 111 12.79 -2.56 24.18
CA ASP A 111 14.19 -2.55 23.77
C ASP A 111 14.72 -3.97 23.55
N VAL A 112 14.09 -4.68 22.62
CA VAL A 112 14.49 -6.01 22.16
C VAL A 112 14.65 -5.96 20.64
N PRO A 113 15.84 -6.29 20.11
CA PRO A 113 16.05 -6.35 18.68
C PRO A 113 15.26 -7.52 18.11
N ILE A 114 14.30 -7.25 17.22
CA ILE A 114 13.44 -8.30 16.67
C ILE A 114 13.80 -8.68 15.22
N LEU A 115 14.40 -7.75 14.46
CA LEU A 115 14.74 -7.91 13.05
C LEU A 115 16.19 -8.35 12.88
N MET A 116 16.43 -9.31 11.98
CA MET A 116 17.80 -9.68 11.60
C MET A 116 18.29 -8.83 10.41
N SER A 117 19.58 -8.58 10.36
CA SER A 117 20.30 -7.93 9.26
C SER A 117 21.22 -8.92 8.56
N LEU A 118 21.36 -8.72 7.25
CA LEU A 118 22.30 -9.46 6.41
C LEU A 118 23.45 -8.55 6.03
N ASP A 119 24.66 -9.11 6.06
CA ASP A 119 25.87 -8.43 5.63
C ASP A 119 26.79 -9.41 4.87
N VAL A 120 27.56 -8.88 3.92
CA VAL A 120 28.55 -9.67 3.16
C VAL A 120 29.91 -9.05 3.42
N HIS A 121 30.80 -9.85 4.01
CA HIS A 121 32.11 -9.37 4.43
C HIS A 121 32.89 -8.79 3.25
N ASN A 122 33.45 -7.59 3.41
CA ASN A 122 34.21 -6.84 2.40
C ASN A 122 33.40 -6.32 1.18
N TYR A 123 32.07 -6.32 1.24
CA TYR A 123 31.22 -5.75 0.19
C TYR A 123 30.64 -4.40 0.65
N LEU A 124 30.55 -3.45 -0.26
CA LEU A 124 29.77 -2.23 -0.06
C LEU A 124 28.28 -2.58 -0.15
N SER A 125 27.47 -2.07 0.77
CA SER A 125 26.02 -2.33 0.79
C SER A 125 25.20 -1.05 0.57
N ALA A 126 24.06 -1.20 -0.09
CA ALA A 126 23.02 -0.19 -0.17
C ALA A 126 21.65 -0.83 0.03
N ALA A 127 20.71 -0.10 0.63
CA ALA A 127 19.38 -0.59 0.97
C ALA A 127 18.27 0.35 0.51
N SER A 128 17.12 -0.22 0.12
CA SER A 128 15.86 0.49 -0.08
C SER A 128 14.75 -0.19 0.71
N PHE A 129 13.87 0.60 1.30
CA PHE A 129 12.74 0.10 2.09
C PHE A 129 11.44 0.30 1.35
N LEU A 130 10.60 -0.74 1.34
CA LEU A 130 9.28 -0.71 0.75
C LEU A 130 8.24 -1.11 1.80
N LEU A 131 7.08 -0.49 1.75
CA LEU A 131 5.91 -0.86 2.54
C LEU A 131 4.76 -1.15 1.59
N ASP A 132 4.41 -2.43 1.43
CA ASP A 132 3.22 -2.85 0.73
C ASP A 132 2.03 -2.77 1.68
N ILE A 133 1.35 -1.63 1.64
CA ILE A 133 0.23 -1.35 2.53
C ILE A 133 -0.99 -2.22 2.20
N LYS A 134 -1.11 -2.68 0.95
CA LYS A 134 -2.22 -3.52 0.51
C LYS A 134 -2.09 -4.93 1.08
N ASP A 135 -0.89 -5.49 1.02
CA ASP A 135 -0.61 -6.84 1.51
C ASP A 135 -0.21 -6.87 2.99
N GLY A 136 0.16 -5.72 3.57
CA GLY A 136 0.54 -5.58 4.97
C GLY A 136 1.97 -5.99 5.28
N ILE A 137 2.85 -5.91 4.29
CA ILE A 137 4.19 -6.47 4.31
C ILE A 137 5.21 -5.36 4.06
N MET A 138 6.29 -5.34 4.84
CA MET A 138 7.45 -4.47 4.56
C MET A 138 8.59 -5.27 3.96
N TYR A 139 9.34 -4.63 3.08
CA TYR A 139 10.49 -5.19 2.41
C TYR A 139 11.72 -4.31 2.61
N LYS A 140 12.87 -4.94 2.79
CA LYS A 140 14.20 -4.33 2.72
C LYS A 140 14.96 -4.98 1.58
N MET A 141 15.18 -4.23 0.51
CA MET A 141 15.97 -4.64 -0.64
C MET A 141 17.41 -4.20 -0.38
N ASN A 142 18.35 -5.13 -0.30
CA ASN A 142 19.77 -4.83 -0.22
C ASN A 142 20.50 -5.31 -1.47
N CYS A 143 21.49 -4.53 -1.86
CA CYS A 143 22.51 -4.95 -2.82
C CYS A 143 23.88 -4.83 -2.16
N PHE A 144 24.74 -5.81 -2.41
CA PHE A 144 26.11 -5.90 -1.94
C PHE A 144 27.01 -5.97 -3.17
N LYS A 145 28.09 -5.17 -3.20
CA LYS A 145 29.04 -5.16 -4.31
C LYS A 145 30.48 -5.09 -3.80
N HIS A 146 31.34 -5.92 -4.41
CA HIS A 146 32.79 -5.83 -4.31
C HIS A 146 33.37 -5.31 -5.65
N GLU A 147 34.60 -4.80 -5.64
CA GLU A 147 35.20 -4.14 -6.81
C GLU A 147 35.21 -5.07 -8.03
N ASN A 148 34.73 -4.56 -9.18
CA ASN A 148 34.65 -5.27 -10.46
C ASN A 148 33.80 -6.56 -10.50
N GLU A 149 33.01 -6.85 -9.47
CA GLU A 149 32.11 -8.02 -9.40
C GLU A 149 30.63 -7.68 -9.66
N LEU A 150 29.83 -8.72 -9.95
CA LEU A 150 28.36 -8.61 -10.00
C LEU A 150 27.78 -8.40 -8.59
N CYS A 151 26.66 -7.69 -8.50
CA CYS A 151 26.04 -7.41 -7.20
C CYS A 151 25.29 -8.63 -6.67
N VAL A 152 25.66 -9.10 -5.48
CA VAL A 152 24.83 -10.02 -4.68
C VAL A 152 23.64 -9.22 -4.16
N SER A 153 22.44 -9.79 -4.20
CA SER A 153 21.23 -9.08 -3.76
C SER A 153 20.44 -9.89 -2.76
N SER A 154 19.84 -9.23 -1.78
CA SER A 154 18.95 -9.86 -0.81
C SER A 154 17.65 -9.08 -0.66
N SER A 155 16.53 -9.79 -0.60
CA SER A 155 15.23 -9.26 -0.24
C SER A 155 14.83 -9.81 1.13
N THR A 156 14.72 -8.93 2.13
CA THR A 156 14.13 -9.26 3.42
C THR A 156 12.66 -8.85 3.42
N MET A 157 11.77 -9.79 3.66
CA MET A 157 10.33 -9.57 3.80
C MET A 157 9.91 -9.78 5.25
N VAL A 158 9.12 -8.87 5.81
CA VAL A 158 8.64 -8.95 7.20
C VAL A 158 7.17 -8.60 7.30
N TYR A 159 6.42 -9.40 8.06
CA TYR A 159 5.03 -9.11 8.38
C TYR A 159 4.62 -9.64 9.76
N ALA A 160 3.78 -8.88 10.46
CA ALA A 160 3.11 -9.33 11.67
C ALA A 160 1.83 -10.06 11.27
N HIS A 161 1.75 -11.37 11.54
CA HIS A 161 0.64 -12.19 11.07
C HIS A 161 -0.68 -11.73 11.70
N ARG A 162 -1.75 -11.67 10.89
CA ARG A 162 -3.00 -11.02 11.30
C ARG A 162 -4.01 -11.97 11.94
N ILE A 163 -4.01 -13.24 11.52
CA ILE A 163 -4.78 -14.33 12.15
C ILE A 163 -4.05 -14.89 13.37
N TYR A 164 -2.84 -15.43 13.19
CA TYR A 164 -1.96 -15.83 14.29
C TYR A 164 -1.31 -14.59 14.93
N THR A 165 -1.98 -14.06 15.93
CA THR A 165 -1.73 -12.71 16.45
C THR A 165 -0.41 -12.56 17.20
N SER A 166 0.27 -13.66 17.53
CA SER A 166 1.56 -13.68 18.20
C SER A 166 2.74 -13.80 17.23
N LEU A 167 2.51 -14.03 15.94
CA LEU A 167 3.60 -14.37 15.02
C LEU A 167 4.13 -13.16 14.25
N LEU A 168 5.45 -12.99 14.28
CA LEU A 168 6.20 -12.12 13.38
C LEU A 168 7.03 -13.00 12.45
N VAL A 169 6.78 -12.91 11.14
CA VAL A 169 7.46 -13.74 10.14
C VAL A 169 8.47 -12.89 9.38
N GLN A 170 9.70 -13.41 9.25
CA GLN A 170 10.77 -12.84 8.44
C GLN A 170 11.23 -13.87 7.41
N ASN A 171 11.23 -13.48 6.14
CA ASN A 171 11.77 -14.30 5.06
C ASN A 171 12.91 -13.55 4.37
N PHE A 172 14.05 -14.21 4.22
CA PHE A 172 15.18 -13.74 3.42
C PHE A 172 15.18 -14.48 2.10
N ASN A 173 15.34 -13.75 1.02
CA ASN A 173 15.60 -14.31 -0.29
C ASN A 173 16.91 -13.73 -0.82
N ILE A 174 17.93 -14.57 -0.93
CA ILE A 174 19.30 -14.16 -1.29
C ILE A 174 19.60 -14.73 -2.67
N PHE A 175 20.03 -13.87 -3.58
CA PHE A 175 20.43 -14.23 -4.93
C PHE A 175 21.92 -13.96 -5.12
N ASN A 176 22.65 -15.04 -5.43
CA ASN A 176 24.07 -15.00 -5.76
C ASN A 176 24.27 -15.16 -7.28
N PRO A 177 24.53 -14.07 -8.03
CA PRO A 177 24.82 -14.15 -9.45
C PRO A 177 26.29 -14.48 -9.77
N LEU A 178 27.16 -14.63 -8.77
CA LEU A 178 28.58 -14.87 -8.98
C LEU A 178 28.84 -16.33 -9.35
N ASP A 179 29.98 -16.56 -10.01
CA ASP A 179 30.49 -17.91 -10.34
C ASP A 179 31.11 -18.61 -9.11
N ILE A 180 31.15 -17.94 -7.96
CA ILE A 180 31.68 -18.43 -6.70
C ILE A 180 30.61 -18.48 -5.60
N LYS A 181 30.85 -19.32 -4.60
CA LYS A 181 30.03 -19.41 -3.39
C LYS A 181 30.19 -18.16 -2.53
N VAL A 182 29.06 -17.62 -2.05
CA VAL A 182 29.04 -16.43 -1.17
C VAL A 182 28.58 -16.81 0.23
N VAL A 183 29.26 -16.28 1.24
CA VAL A 183 28.89 -16.42 2.64
C VAL A 183 28.31 -15.10 3.14
N VAL A 184 27.06 -15.14 3.59
CA VAL A 184 26.32 -14.00 4.12
C VAL A 184 26.25 -14.13 5.63
N LYS A 185 26.72 -13.12 6.35
CA LYS A 185 26.61 -13.02 7.79
C LYS A 185 25.18 -12.61 8.17
N VAL A 186 24.57 -13.37 9.07
CA VAL A 186 23.30 -13.01 9.70
C VAL A 186 23.62 -12.43 11.06
N SER A 187 23.18 -11.20 11.30
CA SER A 187 23.34 -10.52 12.58
C SER A 187 21.98 -10.14 13.14
N LYS A 188 21.84 -10.30 14.45
CA LYS A 188 20.73 -9.78 15.24
C LYS A 188 21.33 -9.11 16.46
N GLY A 189 20.68 -8.04 16.94
CA GLY A 189 21.12 -7.43 18.19
C GLY A 189 21.02 -8.42 19.36
N ASP A 190 21.77 -8.15 20.42
CA ASP A 190 21.81 -9.01 21.60
C ASP A 190 20.57 -8.81 22.50
N ILE A 191 19.83 -9.90 22.72
CA ILE A 191 18.68 -9.95 23.64
C ILE A 191 19.09 -10.32 25.08
N TYR A 192 20.21 -11.05 25.26
CA TYR A 192 20.61 -11.63 26.55
C TYR A 192 21.03 -10.56 27.56
N ASN A 193 21.56 -9.42 27.08
CA ASN A 193 22.06 -8.33 27.90
C ASN A 193 21.02 -7.21 28.15
N LYS A 194 19.73 -7.44 27.83
CA LYS A 194 18.68 -6.43 27.99
C LYS A 194 18.10 -6.41 29.40
N LYS A 195 17.92 -5.19 29.94
CA LYS A 195 17.34 -4.97 31.26
C LYS A 195 15.91 -5.55 31.32
N ASN A 196 15.59 -6.24 32.41
CA ASN A 196 14.29 -6.86 32.66
C ASN A 196 13.87 -7.93 31.63
N VAL A 197 14.82 -8.48 30.86
CA VAL A 197 14.61 -9.63 29.98
C VAL A 197 15.47 -10.77 30.49
N ARG A 198 14.91 -11.98 30.57
CA ARG A 198 15.62 -13.18 30.97
C ARG A 198 15.26 -14.34 30.07
N ARG A 199 16.24 -15.19 29.78
CA ARG A 199 15.99 -16.50 29.17
C ARG A 199 15.37 -17.43 30.22
N LEU A 200 14.33 -18.15 29.83
CA LEU A 200 13.68 -19.15 30.69
C LEU A 200 14.21 -20.54 30.38
N HIS A 201 13.98 -21.01 29.16
CA HIS A 201 14.31 -22.35 28.71
C HIS A 201 14.30 -22.40 27.18
N THR A 202 14.72 -23.54 26.65
CA THR A 202 14.74 -23.81 25.21
C THR A 202 13.71 -24.88 24.88
N VAL A 203 12.96 -24.69 23.79
CA VAL A 203 11.93 -25.62 23.32
C VAL A 203 12.28 -26.08 21.91
N GLN A 204 12.08 -27.37 21.62
CA GLN A 204 12.16 -27.89 20.26
C GLN A 204 10.76 -28.17 19.73
N LEU A 205 10.46 -27.61 18.55
CA LEU A 205 9.20 -27.79 17.86
C LEU A 205 9.43 -28.49 16.53
N LYS A 206 8.47 -29.30 16.09
CA LYS A 206 8.54 -30.01 14.81
C LYS A 206 8.07 -29.09 13.67
N GLN A 207 8.87 -28.98 12.61
CA GLN A 207 8.57 -28.21 11.41
C GLN A 207 8.47 -29.14 10.19
N LYS A 208 7.43 -28.92 9.37
CA LYS A 208 7.17 -29.67 8.12
C LYS A 208 7.36 -28.82 6.85
N ASN A 209 7.86 -27.59 7.00
CA ASN A 209 7.66 -26.48 6.06
C ASN A 209 8.63 -26.37 4.87
N LEU A 210 9.60 -27.26 4.71
CA LEU A 210 10.61 -27.11 3.66
C LEU A 210 10.23 -27.91 2.40
N PRO A 211 9.98 -27.25 1.26
CA PRO A 211 9.57 -27.91 0.01
C PRO A 211 10.65 -28.82 -0.60
N GLU A 212 11.88 -28.79 -0.08
CA GLU A 212 13.00 -29.61 -0.55
C GLU A 212 13.30 -30.83 0.35
N HIS A 213 12.59 -31.00 1.48
CA HIS A 213 12.81 -32.12 2.39
C HIS A 213 11.49 -32.74 2.86
N GLU A 214 11.26 -34.01 2.48
CA GLU A 214 10.14 -34.82 2.99
C GLU A 214 10.27 -35.16 4.49
N SER A 215 11.43 -34.93 5.11
CA SER A 215 11.67 -35.21 6.53
C SER A 215 11.21 -34.06 7.45
N VAL A 216 10.58 -34.43 8.57
CA VAL A 216 10.24 -33.50 9.66
C VAL A 216 11.54 -33.05 10.33
N HIS A 217 11.78 -31.74 10.38
CA HIS A 217 12.96 -31.16 11.02
C HIS A 217 12.57 -30.51 12.36
N ASN A 218 13.44 -30.58 13.36
CA ASN A 218 13.22 -29.89 14.61
C ASN A 218 13.78 -28.46 14.52
N VAL A 219 12.97 -27.49 14.92
CA VAL A 219 13.37 -26.09 15.08
C VAL A 219 13.46 -25.79 16.56
N THR A 220 14.57 -25.18 16.96
CA THR A 220 14.84 -24.85 18.34
C THR A 220 14.54 -23.38 18.61
N TYR A 221 13.88 -23.11 19.73
CA TYR A 221 13.46 -21.80 20.17
C TYR A 221 13.99 -21.51 21.57
N ASP A 222 14.56 -20.33 21.76
CA ASP A 222 14.82 -19.78 23.08
C ASP A 222 13.61 -18.96 23.54
N VAL A 223 13.10 -19.29 24.74
CA VAL A 223 11.97 -18.60 25.35
C VAL A 223 12.49 -17.57 26.33
N PHE A 224 12.12 -16.31 26.11
CA PHE A 224 12.44 -15.18 26.94
C PHE A 224 11.19 -14.62 27.62
N PHE A 225 11.36 -14.15 28.84
CA PHE A 225 10.38 -13.40 29.60
C PHE A 225 10.94 -12.03 29.93
N GLY A 226 10.11 -11.01 29.82
CA GLY A 226 10.41 -9.70 30.38
C GLY A 226 9.17 -8.93 30.77
N PHE A 227 9.38 -7.75 31.34
CA PHE A 227 8.30 -6.84 31.69
C PHE A 227 8.69 -5.38 31.47
N VAL A 228 7.70 -4.57 31.11
CA VAL A 228 7.83 -3.13 30.95
C VAL A 228 7.07 -2.44 32.07
N GLU A 229 7.76 -1.57 32.81
CA GLU A 229 7.15 -0.72 33.83
C GLU A 229 6.55 0.54 33.18
N LEU A 230 5.30 0.84 33.54
CA LEU A 230 4.59 2.03 33.11
C LEU A 230 4.54 3.06 34.25
N PRO A 231 4.63 4.36 33.95
CA PRO A 231 4.52 5.41 34.96
C PRO A 231 3.13 5.42 35.62
N LEU A 232 3.09 5.60 36.94
CA LEU A 232 1.86 5.63 37.74
C LEU A 232 0.95 6.84 37.45
N SER A 233 1.45 7.85 36.74
CA SER A 233 0.72 9.07 36.36
C SER A 233 -0.42 8.86 35.36
N ASP A 234 -0.51 7.67 34.73
CA ASP A 234 -1.57 7.31 33.78
C ASP A 234 -2.90 6.91 34.48
N MET A 235 -3.08 7.21 35.77
CA MET A 235 -4.36 7.08 36.47
C MET A 235 -5.35 8.18 36.03
N LYS A 236 -6.07 7.99 34.93
CA LYS A 236 -7.33 8.70 34.67
C LYS A 236 -8.51 7.77 34.98
N ASP A 237 -9.07 7.91 36.18
CA ASP A 237 -10.47 7.72 36.68
C ASP A 237 -11.49 6.79 35.98
N SER A 238 -11.08 5.83 35.14
CA SER A 238 -12.05 5.10 34.30
C SER A 238 -11.84 3.58 34.24
N ASP A 239 -11.00 3.01 35.11
CA ASP A 239 -10.93 1.54 35.26
C ASP A 239 -11.50 1.17 36.64
N PRO A 240 -12.65 0.48 36.72
CA PRO A 240 -13.10 -0.10 37.96
C PRO A 240 -12.06 -1.12 38.41
N SER A 241 -11.57 -1.01 39.64
CA SER A 241 -10.80 -2.06 40.30
C SER A 241 -11.60 -3.36 40.30
N PRO A 242 -11.00 -4.49 39.88
CA PRO A 242 -11.08 -5.65 40.75
C PRO A 242 -9.78 -6.46 40.73
N GLN A 243 -9.02 -6.42 41.83
CA GLN A 243 -8.49 -7.62 42.50
C GLN A 243 -7.75 -7.19 43.78
N PRO A 244 -7.87 -7.95 44.88
CA PRO A 244 -7.26 -7.59 46.15
C PRO A 244 -5.75 -7.81 46.07
N THR A 245 -4.98 -6.73 45.94
CA THR A 245 -3.53 -6.79 46.13
C THR A 245 -3.24 -6.84 47.63
N THR A 246 -2.41 -7.80 48.05
CA THR A 246 -1.85 -7.87 49.40
C THR A 246 -0.79 -6.76 49.57
N GLY A 247 -1.26 -5.52 49.77
CA GLY A 247 -0.42 -4.34 50.00
C GLY A 247 -0.59 -3.23 48.95
N PRO A 248 -0.03 -2.03 49.21
CA PRO A 248 -0.11 -0.90 48.28
C PRO A 248 0.64 -1.21 46.98
N ALA A 249 0.00 -0.98 45.84
CA ALA A 249 0.61 -1.16 44.52
C ALA A 249 1.77 -0.17 44.31
N VAL A 250 2.91 -0.67 43.82
CA VAL A 250 4.14 0.12 43.69
C VAL A 250 4.53 0.36 42.23
N ALA A 251 4.06 -0.47 41.29
CA ALA A 251 4.27 -0.28 39.86
C ALA A 251 3.08 -0.83 39.03
N ARG A 252 2.93 -0.34 37.80
CA ARG A 252 2.10 -0.99 36.77
C ARG A 252 3.02 -1.62 35.72
N ILE A 253 2.81 -2.88 35.39
CA ILE A 253 3.68 -3.61 34.45
C ILE A 253 2.89 -4.27 33.33
N ILE A 254 3.54 -4.43 32.18
CA ILE A 254 3.10 -5.30 31.08
C ILE A 254 4.09 -6.45 30.98
N VAL A 255 3.60 -7.69 31.07
CA VAL A 255 4.41 -8.90 30.88
C VAL A 255 4.53 -9.21 29.39
N VAL A 256 5.71 -9.64 28.97
CA VAL A 256 6.02 -9.99 27.58
C VAL A 256 6.76 -11.32 27.55
N VAL A 257 6.35 -12.18 26.62
CA VAL A 257 7.00 -13.46 26.33
C VAL A 257 7.41 -13.48 24.85
N ILE A 258 8.64 -13.93 24.59
CA ILE A 258 9.25 -13.97 23.26
C ILE A 258 9.81 -15.38 23.01
N PHE A 259 9.40 -16.00 21.92
CA PHE A 259 9.94 -17.24 21.37
C PHE A 259 10.84 -16.87 20.20
N GLU A 260 12.14 -16.89 20.43
CA GLU A 260 13.16 -16.54 19.46
C GLU A 260 13.70 -17.79 18.77
N PRO A 261 13.61 -17.89 17.42
CA PRO A 261 14.20 -19.03 16.72
C PRO A 261 15.72 -18.96 16.78
N ILE A 262 16.38 -20.09 17.04
CA ILE A 262 17.83 -20.19 16.91
C ILE A 262 18.18 -20.23 15.41
N PHE A 263 19.07 -19.33 14.97
CA PHE A 263 19.47 -19.18 13.57
C PHE A 263 21.00 -19.32 13.42
N PRO A 264 21.49 -19.78 12.26
CA PRO A 264 22.92 -19.86 12.00
C PRO A 264 23.52 -18.46 11.80
N GLU A 265 24.75 -18.25 12.29
CA GLU A 265 25.46 -16.97 12.13
C GLU A 265 25.85 -16.65 10.67
N GLN A 266 25.97 -17.68 9.84
CA GLN A 266 26.40 -17.58 8.45
C GLN A 266 25.51 -18.45 7.56
N LEU A 267 25.12 -17.90 6.41
CA LEU A 267 24.38 -18.57 5.35
C LEU A 267 25.27 -18.69 4.13
N SER A 268 25.31 -19.86 3.51
CA SER A 268 26.21 -20.14 2.39
C SER A 268 25.40 -20.43 1.13
N ILE A 269 25.53 -19.56 0.11
CA ILE A 269 24.74 -19.63 -1.12
C ILE A 269 25.66 -20.01 -2.29
N GLU A 270 25.31 -21.09 -2.97
CA GLU A 270 26.04 -21.58 -4.13
C GLU A 270 25.95 -20.62 -5.33
N SER A 271 26.91 -20.73 -6.24
CA SER A 271 26.97 -19.93 -7.47
C SER A 271 25.69 -20.02 -8.30
N GLY A 272 25.22 -18.88 -8.82
CA GLY A 272 24.05 -18.78 -9.69
C GLY A 272 22.70 -19.13 -9.03
N LYS A 273 22.67 -19.41 -7.72
CA LYS A 273 21.45 -19.86 -7.02
C LYS A 273 20.75 -18.74 -6.27
N THR A 274 19.44 -18.94 -6.12
CA THR A 274 18.58 -18.18 -5.20
C THR A 274 18.21 -19.10 -4.05
N GLN A 275 18.41 -18.66 -2.80
CA GLN A 275 18.05 -19.43 -1.61
C GLN A 275 17.16 -18.60 -0.69
N SER A 276 16.16 -19.25 -0.09
CA SER A 276 15.20 -18.61 0.81
C SER A 276 15.24 -19.22 2.21
N TYR A 277 15.25 -18.35 3.22
CA TYR A 277 15.27 -18.72 4.63
C TYR A 277 14.11 -18.05 5.35
N THR A 278 13.37 -18.81 6.16
CA THR A 278 12.23 -18.27 6.93
C THR A 278 12.48 -18.45 8.42
N PHE A 279 12.24 -17.38 9.17
CA PHE A 279 12.27 -17.35 10.61
C PHE A 279 10.94 -16.81 11.14
N ILE A 280 10.34 -17.54 12.08
CA ILE A 280 9.07 -17.16 12.71
C ILE A 280 9.38 -16.89 14.18
N THR A 281 9.18 -15.65 14.62
CA THR A 281 9.32 -15.23 16.01
C THR A 281 7.94 -15.14 16.65
N GLY A 282 7.75 -15.78 17.80
CA GLY A 282 6.52 -15.67 18.58
C GLY A 282 6.65 -14.59 19.63
N VAL A 283 5.72 -13.64 19.71
CA VAL A 283 5.70 -12.60 20.73
C VAL A 283 4.28 -12.35 21.21
N ARG A 284 4.09 -12.36 22.52
CA ARG A 284 2.83 -11.96 23.14
C ARG A 284 3.09 -11.09 24.36
N ALA A 285 2.26 -10.07 24.51
CA ALA A 285 2.23 -9.23 25.68
C ALA A 285 0.85 -9.30 26.34
N SER A 286 0.82 -8.98 27.62
CA SER A 286 -0.42 -8.88 28.37
C SER A 286 -1.37 -7.85 27.79
N SER A 287 -2.67 -8.18 27.81
CA SER A 287 -3.70 -7.34 27.18
C SER A 287 -3.97 -6.04 27.95
N ARG A 288 -3.68 -6.02 29.26
CA ARG A 288 -3.82 -4.87 30.15
C ARG A 288 -2.63 -4.81 31.11
N PRO A 289 -2.22 -3.62 31.55
CA PRO A 289 -1.17 -3.49 32.56
C PRO A 289 -1.68 -3.89 33.95
N PHE A 290 -0.89 -4.67 34.68
CA PHE A 290 -1.20 -5.13 36.04
C PHE A 290 -0.54 -4.23 37.07
N SER A 291 -1.27 -3.92 38.13
CA SER A 291 -0.71 -3.30 39.33
C SER A 291 -0.01 -4.38 40.16
N VAL A 292 1.26 -4.13 40.53
CA VAL A 292 2.09 -5.09 41.26
C VAL A 292 2.66 -4.47 42.53
N SER A 293 2.71 -5.25 43.61
CA SER A 293 3.41 -4.90 44.84
C SER A 293 4.92 -5.18 44.73
N LYS A 294 5.70 -4.69 45.70
CA LYS A 294 7.13 -5.04 45.79
C LYS A 294 7.35 -6.56 45.93
N ILE A 295 6.41 -7.26 46.58
CA ILE A 295 6.46 -8.71 46.78
C ILE A 295 6.27 -9.42 45.43
N ASP A 296 5.30 -8.97 44.63
CA ASP A 296 5.03 -9.55 43.30
C ASP A 296 6.22 -9.38 42.36
N LEU A 297 6.89 -8.23 42.38
CA LEU A 297 8.11 -7.98 41.61
C LEU A 297 9.27 -8.89 42.05
N ALA A 298 9.47 -9.05 43.36
CA ALA A 298 10.47 -9.98 43.90
C ALA A 298 10.15 -11.44 43.53
N GLN A 299 8.86 -11.78 43.46
CA GLN A 299 8.36 -13.10 43.05
C GLN A 299 8.19 -13.26 41.53
N SER A 300 8.67 -12.32 40.71
CA SER A 300 8.59 -12.41 39.24
C SER A 300 9.28 -13.67 38.68
N SER A 301 10.22 -14.27 39.42
CA SER A 301 10.87 -15.56 39.12
C SER A 301 10.05 -16.78 39.49
N SER A 302 9.03 -16.64 40.34
CA SER A 302 8.16 -17.76 40.72
C SER A 302 7.12 -18.05 39.64
N GLU A 303 6.74 -19.32 39.52
CA GLU A 303 5.65 -19.72 38.61
C GLU A 303 4.26 -19.45 39.20
N HIS A 304 4.16 -19.31 40.53
CA HIS A 304 2.90 -19.28 41.26
C HIS A 304 2.37 -17.86 41.49
N GLY A 305 3.21 -16.83 41.39
CA GLY A 305 2.81 -15.42 41.50
C GLY A 305 1.92 -14.96 40.34
N ILE A 306 1.29 -13.79 40.48
CA ILE A 306 0.41 -13.20 39.45
C ILE A 306 1.15 -13.09 38.11
N ILE A 307 2.40 -12.62 38.14
CA ILE A 307 3.30 -12.50 36.98
C ILE A 307 3.59 -13.87 36.35
N GLY A 308 3.83 -14.89 37.17
CA GLY A 308 4.10 -16.25 36.72
C GLY A 308 2.91 -16.90 36.01
N ARG A 309 1.69 -16.71 36.54
CA ARG A 309 0.45 -17.20 35.91
C ARG A 309 0.19 -16.53 34.57
N GLU A 310 0.35 -15.20 34.50
CA GLU A 310 0.21 -14.47 33.24
C GLU A 310 1.24 -14.93 32.21
N ARG A 311 2.52 -15.03 32.60
CA ARG A 311 3.59 -15.56 31.74
C ARG A 311 3.21 -16.92 31.16
N LYS A 312 2.77 -17.86 31.99
CA LYS A 312 2.40 -19.23 31.56
C LYS A 312 1.23 -19.23 30.57
N SER A 313 0.25 -18.35 30.78
CA SER A 313 -0.86 -18.13 29.85
C SER A 313 -0.37 -17.63 28.49
N LEU A 314 0.53 -16.64 28.47
CA LEU A 314 1.11 -16.10 27.24
C LEU A 314 1.98 -17.14 26.49
N GLU A 315 2.80 -17.92 27.22
CA GLU A 315 3.59 -19.01 26.65
C GLU A 315 2.71 -20.06 25.95
N ALA A 316 1.62 -20.48 26.59
CA ALA A 316 0.69 -21.45 26.01
C ALA A 316 0.05 -20.95 24.71
N LEU A 317 -0.32 -19.67 24.64
CA LEU A 317 -0.88 -19.06 23.43
C LEU A 317 0.14 -19.02 22.29
N ILE A 318 1.37 -18.58 22.56
CA ILE A 318 2.44 -18.52 21.55
C ILE A 318 2.77 -19.92 21.05
N GLN A 319 2.92 -20.89 21.95
CA GLN A 319 3.24 -22.26 21.60
C GLN A 319 2.16 -22.89 20.72
N ALA A 320 0.88 -22.68 21.03
CA ALA A 320 -0.22 -23.18 20.21
C ALA A 320 -0.21 -22.59 18.79
N GLU A 321 -0.03 -21.27 18.65
CA GLU A 321 0.04 -20.61 17.33
C GLU A 321 1.30 -21.03 16.54
N LEU A 322 2.46 -21.16 17.19
CA LEU A 322 3.70 -21.60 16.55
C LEU A 322 3.61 -23.04 16.05
N VAL A 323 3.09 -23.97 16.85
CA VAL A 323 2.94 -25.38 16.46
C VAL A 323 2.06 -25.50 15.22
N LEU A 324 1.01 -24.69 15.10
CA LEU A 324 0.17 -24.64 13.90
C LEU A 324 0.91 -24.02 12.71
N ALA A 325 1.59 -22.89 12.90
CA ALA A 325 2.28 -22.20 11.81
C ALA A 325 3.45 -23.02 11.23
N LEU A 326 4.14 -23.81 12.06
CA LEU A 326 5.24 -24.68 11.63
C LEU A 326 4.80 -25.92 10.83
N GLN A 327 3.48 -26.13 10.67
CA GLN A 327 2.92 -27.19 9.82
C GLN A 327 2.72 -26.74 8.36
N TYR A 328 2.69 -25.43 8.08
CA TYR A 328 2.42 -24.88 6.75
C TYR A 328 3.60 -24.06 6.20
N PRO A 329 3.96 -24.22 4.91
CA PRO A 329 5.05 -23.44 4.32
C PRO A 329 4.78 -21.94 4.46
N GLU A 330 5.86 -21.13 4.52
CA GLU A 330 5.76 -19.68 4.68
C GLU A 330 4.80 -19.04 3.66
N ALA A 331 4.84 -19.51 2.40
CA ALA A 331 3.97 -18.99 1.35
C ALA A 331 2.47 -19.14 1.68
N HIS A 332 2.09 -20.20 2.41
CA HIS A 332 0.72 -20.41 2.88
C HIS A 332 0.37 -19.40 3.99
N LEU A 333 1.25 -19.23 4.98
CA LEU A 333 1.07 -18.24 6.05
C LEU A 333 0.96 -16.82 5.47
N ARG A 334 1.81 -16.48 4.51
CA ARG A 334 1.75 -15.21 3.79
C ARG A 334 0.42 -15.06 3.08
N LYS A 335 -0.07 -16.09 2.36
CA LYS A 335 -1.35 -16.04 1.66
C LYS A 335 -2.52 -15.77 2.61
N LEU A 336 -2.56 -16.45 3.76
CA LEU A 336 -3.57 -16.20 4.82
C LEU A 336 -3.50 -14.76 5.34
N HIS A 337 -2.30 -14.28 5.67
CA HIS A 337 -2.09 -12.90 6.11
C HIS A 337 -2.57 -11.88 5.07
N THR A 338 -2.15 -12.02 3.80
CA THR A 338 -2.54 -11.11 2.72
C THR A 338 -4.03 -11.18 2.40
N ALA A 339 -4.69 -12.33 2.56
CA ALA A 339 -6.12 -12.45 2.33
C ALA A 339 -6.92 -11.61 3.34
N VAL A 340 -6.53 -11.64 4.62
CA VAL A 340 -7.15 -10.80 5.65
C VAL A 340 -6.90 -9.32 5.42
N TRP A 341 -5.68 -8.94 5.01
CA TRP A 341 -5.39 -7.55 4.66
C TRP A 341 -6.20 -7.06 3.45
N ASN A 342 -6.25 -7.85 2.37
CA ASN A 342 -7.05 -7.53 1.19
C ASN A 342 -8.54 -7.39 1.53
N ARG A 343 -9.06 -8.16 2.50
CA ARG A 343 -10.42 -8.02 3.02
C ARG A 343 -10.67 -6.67 3.68
N LEU A 344 -9.72 -6.12 4.43
CA LEU A 344 -9.86 -4.78 5.02
C LEU A 344 -10.02 -3.71 3.95
N TRP A 345 -9.23 -3.81 2.89
CA TRP A 345 -9.18 -2.83 1.79
C TRP A 345 -10.40 -2.87 0.87
N LEU A 346 -11.32 -3.82 1.07
CA LEU A 346 -12.66 -3.78 0.47
C LEU A 346 -13.39 -2.50 0.88
N SER A 347 -13.27 -2.13 2.16
CA SER A 347 -13.70 -0.82 2.66
C SER A 347 -12.62 0.21 2.39
N GLY A 348 -12.96 1.30 1.71
CA GLY A 348 -11.96 2.32 1.41
C GLY A 348 -12.52 3.53 0.68
N LEU A 349 -11.70 4.57 0.61
CA LEU A 349 -11.94 5.79 -0.13
C LEU A 349 -10.96 5.87 -1.30
N SER A 350 -11.46 6.12 -2.50
CA SER A 350 -10.65 6.51 -3.65
C SER A 350 -10.97 7.96 -4.02
N MET A 351 -9.94 8.74 -4.32
CA MET A 351 -10.06 10.13 -4.73
C MET A 351 -9.17 10.38 -5.94
N SER A 352 -9.67 11.06 -6.96
CA SER A 352 -8.90 11.37 -8.17
C SER A 352 -7.64 12.17 -7.83
N TYR A 353 -6.47 11.83 -8.39
CA TYR A 353 -5.21 12.52 -8.10
C TYR A 353 -5.30 14.04 -8.35
N SER A 354 -4.70 14.82 -7.46
CA SER A 354 -4.66 16.27 -7.54
C SER A 354 -3.23 16.78 -7.70
N PHE A 355 -3.04 17.65 -8.68
CA PHE A 355 -1.80 18.39 -8.92
C PHE A 355 -1.74 19.73 -8.18
N ALA A 356 -2.83 20.15 -7.54
CA ALA A 356 -2.85 21.37 -6.74
C ALA A 356 -1.81 21.31 -5.60
N PRO A 357 -1.14 22.43 -5.29
CA PRO A 357 -0.10 22.47 -4.26
C PRO A 357 -0.68 22.11 -2.89
N LYS A 358 0.04 21.26 -2.13
CA LYS A 358 -0.34 20.78 -0.79
C LYS A 358 -1.66 19.99 -0.74
N ALA A 359 -2.23 19.59 -1.89
CA ALA A 359 -3.45 18.81 -1.90
C ALA A 359 -3.27 17.42 -1.29
N LEU A 360 -4.29 16.96 -0.57
CA LEU A 360 -4.36 15.60 -0.07
C LEU A 360 -4.52 14.62 -1.22
N ASN A 361 -3.66 13.60 -1.29
CA ASN A 361 -3.71 12.56 -2.33
C ASN A 361 -3.76 11.16 -1.72
N GLY A 362 -3.97 10.15 -2.58
CA GLY A 362 -4.15 8.76 -2.17
C GLY A 362 -2.97 8.18 -1.41
N ASP A 363 -1.75 8.66 -1.65
CA ASP A 363 -0.54 8.27 -0.90
C ASP A 363 -0.70 8.52 0.60
N ARG A 364 -1.12 9.73 0.99
CA ARG A 364 -1.31 10.09 2.40
C ARG A 364 -2.54 9.43 3.00
N ILE A 365 -3.64 9.35 2.26
CA ILE A 365 -4.87 8.72 2.75
C ILE A 365 -4.63 7.23 3.02
N ASN A 366 -4.04 6.52 2.05
CA ASN A 366 -3.80 5.09 2.17
C ASN A 366 -2.76 4.80 3.26
N ALA A 367 -1.70 5.60 3.38
CA ALA A 367 -0.71 5.45 4.45
C ALA A 367 -1.34 5.63 5.85
N THR A 368 -2.16 6.67 6.04
CA THR A 368 -2.85 6.91 7.32
C THR A 368 -3.82 5.79 7.66
N LEU A 369 -4.68 5.36 6.71
CA LEU A 369 -5.61 4.25 6.92
C LEU A 369 -4.86 2.94 7.22
N TYR A 370 -3.73 2.71 6.56
CA TYR A 370 -2.84 1.59 6.84
C TYR A 370 -2.31 1.64 8.28
N TYR A 371 -1.78 2.78 8.73
CA TYR A 371 -1.26 2.89 10.10
C TYR A 371 -2.35 2.68 11.15
N LEU A 372 -3.57 3.18 10.92
CA LEU A 372 -4.73 2.87 11.77
C LEU A 372 -5.01 1.36 11.82
N ALA A 373 -4.98 0.69 10.66
CA ALA A 373 -5.23 -0.74 10.55
C ALA A 373 -4.11 -1.62 11.13
N ALA A 374 -2.85 -1.20 11.02
CA ALA A 374 -1.68 -1.90 11.56
C ALA A 374 -1.57 -1.76 13.08
N ASN A 375 -2.09 -0.65 13.63
CA ASN A 375 -2.12 -0.39 15.08
C ASN A 375 -3.38 -0.91 15.78
N THR A 376 -4.38 -1.39 15.01
CA THR A 376 -5.65 -1.87 15.55
C THR A 376 -5.82 -3.36 15.28
N PRO A 377 -6.09 -4.18 16.31
CA PRO A 377 -6.25 -5.61 16.09
C PRO A 377 -7.54 -5.98 15.39
N ASP A 378 -7.46 -7.08 14.67
CA ASP A 378 -8.59 -7.69 13.99
C ASP A 378 -9.33 -8.65 14.91
N ARG A 379 -10.33 -8.12 15.61
CA ARG A 379 -11.13 -8.91 16.55
C ARG A 379 -12.12 -9.84 15.88
N LEU A 380 -12.44 -9.64 14.61
CA LEU A 380 -13.50 -10.36 13.91
C LEU A 380 -12.91 -11.46 13.02
N SER A 381 -11.80 -11.21 12.33
CA SER A 381 -11.11 -12.25 11.55
C SER A 381 -10.34 -13.25 12.42
N ALA A 382 -10.01 -12.89 13.67
CA ALA A 382 -9.45 -13.81 14.65
C ALA A 382 -10.50 -14.75 15.28
N ILE A 383 -11.80 -14.42 15.15
CA ILE A 383 -12.89 -15.31 15.58
C ILE A 383 -13.15 -16.28 14.44
N HIS A 384 -12.60 -17.49 14.55
CA HIS A 384 -12.79 -18.54 13.54
C HIS A 384 -13.99 -19.45 13.82
N GLU A 385 -14.58 -19.35 15.01
CA GLU A 385 -15.73 -20.18 15.39
C GLU A 385 -17.06 -19.48 15.13
N ARG A 386 -17.98 -20.27 14.56
CA ARG A 386 -19.38 -19.93 14.33
C ARG A 386 -20.16 -19.90 15.66
N ASN A 387 -19.67 -19.16 16.64
CA ASN A 387 -20.34 -19.04 17.92
C ASN A 387 -21.52 -18.08 17.73
N THR A 388 -22.75 -18.59 17.82
CA THR A 388 -23.98 -17.77 17.81
C THR A 388 -23.89 -16.61 18.81
N THR A 389 -23.09 -16.76 19.87
CA THR A 389 -22.73 -15.72 20.83
C THR A 389 -21.95 -14.57 20.20
N ALA A 390 -20.97 -14.83 19.33
CA ALA A 390 -20.18 -13.77 18.66
C ALA A 390 -21.04 -12.93 17.71
N VAL A 391 -21.93 -13.58 16.95
CA VAL A 391 -22.91 -12.89 16.10
C VAL A 391 -23.86 -12.05 16.95
N LYS A 392 -24.41 -12.62 18.04
CA LYS A 392 -25.28 -11.88 18.98
C LYS A 392 -24.55 -10.67 19.57
N ILE A 393 -23.31 -10.82 20.03
CA ILE A 393 -22.49 -9.72 20.57
C ILE A 393 -22.24 -8.64 19.50
N TYR A 394 -21.93 -9.03 18.26
CA TYR A 394 -21.76 -8.07 17.16
C TYR A 394 -23.06 -7.33 16.86
N THR A 395 -24.17 -8.04 16.71
CA THR A 395 -25.49 -7.41 16.43
C THR A 395 -25.98 -6.53 17.57
N GLY A 396 -25.68 -6.88 18.83
CA GLY A 396 -25.98 -6.04 19.99
C GLY A 396 -25.20 -4.72 19.95
N ARG A 397 -23.87 -4.79 19.79
CA ARG A 397 -23.01 -3.61 19.69
C ARG A 397 -23.30 -2.75 18.46
N TYR A 398 -23.75 -3.38 17.37
CA TYR A 398 -24.13 -2.69 16.15
C TYR A 398 -25.25 -1.66 16.40
N LYS A 399 -26.21 -1.95 17.28
CA LYS A 399 -27.31 -1.01 17.63
C LYS A 399 -26.80 0.29 18.26
N GLU A 400 -25.66 0.24 18.96
CA GLU A 400 -25.05 1.42 19.59
C GLU A 400 -24.29 2.32 18.59
N ARG A 401 -24.16 1.92 17.33
CA ARG A 401 -23.39 2.67 16.32
C ARG A 401 -24.06 3.95 15.83
N THR A 402 -25.36 4.11 16.06
CA THR A 402 -26.14 5.29 15.68
C THR A 402 -25.71 6.55 16.43
N ALA A 403 -25.02 6.40 17.58
CA ALA A 403 -24.49 7.52 18.35
C ALA A 403 -23.26 8.20 17.72
N CYS A 404 -22.65 7.62 16.69
CA CYS A 404 -21.47 8.19 16.02
C CYS A 404 -21.87 9.44 15.21
N PHE A 405 -21.35 10.60 15.63
CA PHE A 405 -21.65 11.91 15.06
C PHE A 405 -20.47 12.47 14.28
N VAL A 406 -20.73 13.16 13.16
CA VAL A 406 -19.69 13.80 12.33
C VAL A 406 -19.75 15.31 12.55
N ALA A 407 -18.72 15.87 13.18
CA ALA A 407 -18.66 17.30 13.48
C ALA A 407 -17.94 18.12 12.40
N GLU A 408 -16.91 17.55 11.76
CA GLU A 408 -16.04 18.26 10.82
C GLU A 408 -15.66 17.39 9.60
N ASN A 409 -15.33 18.04 8.47
CA ASN A 409 -14.84 17.33 7.29
C ASN A 409 -13.35 17.00 7.42
N LEU A 410 -13.03 15.76 7.82
CA LEU A 410 -11.64 15.33 8.01
C LEU A 410 -10.79 15.39 6.74
N LEU A 411 -11.39 15.32 5.55
CA LEU A 411 -10.62 15.42 4.29
C LEU A 411 -9.99 16.80 4.10
N GLN A 412 -10.50 17.84 4.78
CA GLN A 412 -9.95 19.18 4.76
C GLN A 412 -8.97 19.46 5.92
N SER A 413 -8.80 18.50 6.85
CA SER A 413 -7.98 18.72 8.05
C SER A 413 -6.48 18.59 7.77
N ASN A 414 -5.68 19.59 8.14
CA ASN A 414 -4.23 19.52 8.00
C ASN A 414 -3.52 18.66 9.07
N VAL A 415 -4.22 18.29 10.14
CA VAL A 415 -3.63 17.56 11.27
C VAL A 415 -3.72 16.04 11.08
N HIS A 416 -4.79 15.58 10.43
CA HIS A 416 -5.11 14.17 10.24
C HIS A 416 -4.34 13.51 9.09
N TRP A 417 -3.58 14.28 8.29
CA TRP A 417 -2.85 13.76 7.12
C TRP A 417 -1.38 14.18 7.11
N LYS A 418 -0.78 14.33 8.30
CA LYS A 418 0.65 14.63 8.44
C LYS A 418 1.50 13.47 7.93
N THR A 419 2.61 13.80 7.30
CA THR A 419 3.65 12.83 6.90
C THR A 419 4.31 12.23 8.14
N VAL A 420 4.82 11.01 8.01
CA VAL A 420 5.31 10.22 9.14
C VAL A 420 6.71 9.71 8.81
N GLY A 421 7.73 10.35 9.37
CA GLY A 421 9.13 9.97 9.17
C GLY A 421 9.65 8.98 10.21
N ASN A 422 9.01 8.89 11.38
CA ASN A 422 9.45 8.04 12.50
C ASN A 422 8.27 7.41 13.27
N VAL A 423 8.60 6.46 14.16
CA VAL A 423 7.61 5.71 14.96
C VAL A 423 6.77 6.63 15.84
N ARG A 424 7.38 7.67 16.43
CA ARG A 424 6.68 8.59 17.34
C ARG A 424 5.64 9.43 16.60
N GLU A 425 5.98 9.93 15.41
CA GLU A 425 5.04 10.64 14.54
C GLU A 425 3.87 9.74 14.12
N MET A 426 4.14 8.46 13.82
CA MET A 426 3.10 7.48 13.49
C MET A 426 2.14 7.31 14.66
N GLN A 427 2.67 7.10 15.86
CA GLN A 427 1.89 6.93 17.08
C GLN A 427 1.02 8.17 17.36
N ASN A 428 1.61 9.37 17.26
CA ASN A 428 0.88 10.62 17.44
C ASN A 428 -0.28 10.76 16.43
N LEU A 429 -0.04 10.43 15.15
CA LEU A 429 -1.06 10.45 14.12
C LEU A 429 -2.21 9.48 14.45
N VAL A 430 -1.89 8.23 14.79
CA VAL A 430 -2.88 7.19 15.13
C VAL A 430 -3.67 7.57 16.37
N VAL A 431 -3.01 8.04 17.44
CA VAL A 431 -3.67 8.48 18.68
C VAL A 431 -4.60 9.65 18.40
N HIS A 432 -4.17 10.62 17.59
CA HIS A 432 -4.99 11.77 17.23
C HIS A 432 -6.27 11.34 16.51
N TRP A 433 -6.15 10.52 15.46
CA TRP A 433 -7.31 9.96 14.75
C TRP A 433 -8.29 9.22 15.66
N LEU A 434 -7.77 8.31 16.49
CA LEU A 434 -8.62 7.55 17.40
C LEU A 434 -9.25 8.44 18.47
N SER A 435 -8.59 9.52 18.89
CA SER A 435 -9.17 10.52 19.79
C SER A 435 -10.32 11.25 19.12
N THR A 436 -10.14 11.72 17.89
CA THR A 436 -11.19 12.38 17.10
C THR A 436 -12.41 11.47 16.94
N LEU A 437 -12.21 10.19 16.59
CA LEU A 437 -13.31 9.23 16.48
C LEU A 437 -14.01 8.94 17.81
N ARG A 438 -13.31 9.02 18.95
CA ARG A 438 -13.94 8.88 20.28
C ARG A 438 -14.76 10.11 20.65
N GLN A 439 -14.25 11.31 20.38
CA GLN A 439 -14.96 12.57 20.58
C GLN A 439 -16.20 12.68 19.67
N ALA A 440 -16.14 12.07 18.49
CA ALA A 440 -17.25 11.83 17.58
C ALA A 440 -18.24 10.74 18.06
N HIS A 441 -18.12 10.24 19.30
CA HIS A 441 -18.99 9.20 19.89
C HIS A 441 -19.02 7.87 19.10
N CYS A 442 -18.01 7.58 18.28
CA CYS A 442 -17.93 6.35 17.49
C CYS A 442 -17.39 5.14 18.29
N GLY A 443 -17.55 5.14 19.62
CA GLY A 443 -16.99 4.13 20.53
C GLY A 443 -17.42 2.70 20.19
N ALA A 444 -18.67 2.50 19.74
CA ALA A 444 -19.18 1.20 19.32
C ALA A 444 -18.36 0.60 18.16
N TYR A 445 -17.99 1.42 17.17
CA TYR A 445 -17.13 1.01 16.07
C TYR A 445 -15.73 0.61 16.55
N LEU A 446 -15.12 1.40 17.44
CA LEU A 446 -13.76 1.13 17.93
C LEU A 446 -13.67 -0.21 18.68
N ARG A 447 -14.77 -0.65 19.31
CA ARG A 447 -14.83 -1.96 19.99
C ARG A 447 -14.80 -3.14 19.03
N ASP A 448 -15.15 -2.97 17.75
CA ASP A 448 -15.06 -4.02 16.73
C ASP A 448 -13.66 -4.19 16.13
N GLY A 449 -12.68 -3.46 16.66
CA GLY A 449 -11.31 -3.51 16.16
C GLY A 449 -11.22 -2.84 14.79
N VAL A 450 -10.27 -3.31 13.97
CA VAL A 450 -9.89 -2.63 12.73
C VAL A 450 -11.04 -2.41 11.74
N HIS A 451 -11.94 -3.38 11.56
CA HIS A 451 -13.08 -3.23 10.64
C HIS A 451 -13.98 -2.08 11.07
N GLY A 452 -14.24 -1.96 12.38
CA GLY A 452 -15.01 -0.85 12.92
C GLY A 452 -14.27 0.48 12.84
N VAL A 453 -12.97 0.52 13.16
CA VAL A 453 -12.14 1.74 13.02
C VAL A 453 -12.16 2.27 11.59
N LEU A 454 -11.96 1.40 10.59
CA LEU A 454 -12.00 1.80 9.18
C LEU A 454 -13.39 2.27 8.75
N GLN A 455 -14.46 1.60 9.19
CA GLN A 455 -15.83 2.06 8.93
C GLN A 455 -16.09 3.43 9.57
N ALA A 456 -15.73 3.63 10.84
CA ALA A 456 -15.87 4.93 11.50
C ALA A 456 -15.09 6.04 10.78
N ALA A 457 -13.87 5.77 10.34
CA ALA A 457 -13.08 6.72 9.57
C ALA A 457 -13.74 7.07 8.22
N LEU A 458 -14.26 6.07 7.49
CA LEU A 458 -14.96 6.28 6.22
C LEU A 458 -16.26 7.07 6.40
N LEU A 459 -17.05 6.73 7.43
CA LEU A 459 -18.29 7.43 7.75
C LEU A 459 -18.00 8.91 8.08
N HIS A 460 -16.96 9.17 8.86
CA HIS A 460 -16.57 10.53 9.21
C HIS A 460 -15.99 11.32 8.03
N MET A 461 -15.22 10.69 7.13
CA MET A 461 -14.71 11.36 5.91
C MET A 461 -15.81 11.66 4.89
N GLY A 462 -16.84 10.82 4.82
CA GLY A 462 -17.97 11.00 3.91
C GLY A 462 -19.16 11.73 4.50
N SER A 463 -19.10 12.18 5.76
CA SER A 463 -20.25 12.73 6.50
C SER A 463 -21.48 11.81 6.43
N PHE A 464 -21.25 10.52 6.64
CA PHE A 464 -22.33 9.55 6.73
C PHE A 464 -22.87 9.52 8.17
N HIS A 465 -24.18 9.65 8.33
CA HIS A 465 -24.84 9.54 9.63
C HIS A 465 -25.73 8.30 9.66
N LEU A 466 -25.43 7.40 10.59
CA LEU A 466 -26.18 6.17 10.80
C LEU A 466 -27.31 6.43 11.80
N ASN A 467 -28.55 6.18 11.40
CA ASN A 467 -29.70 6.16 12.29
C ASN A 467 -30.29 4.74 12.33
N GLU A 468 -31.27 4.51 13.21
CA GLU A 468 -31.90 3.19 13.34
C GLU A 468 -32.59 2.77 12.03
N ASP A 469 -33.31 3.69 11.40
CA ASP A 469 -34.14 3.41 10.23
C ASP A 469 -33.47 3.75 8.88
N TYR A 470 -32.47 4.64 8.87
CA TYR A 470 -31.85 5.14 7.63
C TYR A 470 -30.39 5.56 7.83
N VAL A 471 -29.68 5.72 6.71
CA VAL A 471 -28.33 6.30 6.66
C VAL A 471 -28.37 7.51 5.74
N SER A 472 -27.86 8.66 6.20
CA SER A 472 -27.71 9.83 5.34
C SER A 472 -26.26 10.01 4.91
N PHE A 473 -26.04 10.45 3.67
CA PHE A 473 -24.74 10.82 3.14
C PHE A 473 -24.72 12.33 2.89
N ALA A 474 -24.12 13.08 3.81
CA ALA A 474 -24.19 14.54 3.87
C ALA A 474 -22.84 15.20 3.51
N TYR A 475 -22.19 14.74 2.45
CA TYR A 475 -20.92 15.32 2.02
C TYR A 475 -21.11 16.79 1.60
N PRO A 476 -20.27 17.74 2.06
CA PRO A 476 -20.47 19.17 1.79
C PRO A 476 -20.43 19.50 0.30
N PRO A 477 -21.43 20.24 -0.24
CA PRO A 477 -21.46 20.64 -1.64
C PRO A 477 -20.23 21.44 -2.09
N ASP A 478 -19.72 22.32 -1.22
CA ASP A 478 -18.56 23.17 -1.53
C ASP A 478 -17.24 22.37 -1.61
N ALA A 479 -17.24 21.13 -1.12
CA ALA A 479 -16.12 20.21 -1.20
C ALA A 479 -16.18 19.31 -2.45
N LEU A 480 -17.19 19.44 -3.33
CA LEU A 480 -17.36 18.63 -4.54
C LEU A 480 -16.52 19.12 -5.72
N HIS A 481 -15.19 19.11 -5.57
CA HIS A 481 -14.24 19.53 -6.61
C HIS A 481 -13.37 18.39 -7.17
N ARG A 482 -13.58 17.15 -6.68
CA ARG A 482 -12.86 15.93 -7.12
C ARG A 482 -13.79 14.73 -7.21
N ASP A 483 -13.38 13.73 -7.99
CA ASP A 483 -14.07 12.45 -8.02
C ASP A 483 -13.76 11.68 -6.73
N LEU A 484 -14.80 11.16 -6.08
CA LEU A 484 -14.73 10.43 -4.81
C LEU A 484 -15.49 9.11 -4.94
N SER A 485 -14.91 8.02 -4.45
CA SER A 485 -15.55 6.71 -4.40
C SER A 485 -15.38 6.09 -3.01
N PHE A 486 -16.48 5.96 -2.29
CA PHE A 486 -16.57 5.24 -1.03
C PHE A 486 -17.02 3.82 -1.31
N ARG A 487 -16.20 2.85 -0.90
CA ARG A 487 -16.45 1.44 -1.16
C ARG A 487 -16.82 0.73 0.13
N HIS A 488 -17.77 -0.20 0.01
CA HIS A 488 -18.14 -1.14 1.08
C HIS A 488 -18.53 -0.44 2.40
N ILE A 489 -19.40 0.57 2.30
CA ILE A 489 -19.95 1.28 3.46
C ILE A 489 -21.12 0.48 4.02
N GLN A 490 -21.07 0.19 5.32
CA GLN A 490 -22.12 -0.54 6.01
C GLN A 490 -23.36 0.35 6.22
N LEU A 491 -24.54 -0.12 5.80
CA LEU A 491 -25.81 0.55 6.06
C LEU A 491 -26.32 0.27 7.47
N ASN A 492 -27.58 0.63 7.77
CA ASN A 492 -28.31 0.47 9.05
C ASN A 492 -28.71 -0.99 9.40
N TYR A 493 -28.22 -1.98 8.64
CA TYR A 493 -28.38 -3.41 8.94
C TYR A 493 -27.03 -4.14 8.88
N PRO A 494 -26.72 -5.04 9.84
CA PRO A 494 -25.52 -5.90 9.82
C PRO A 494 -25.33 -6.65 8.49
N GLY A 495 -24.16 -6.52 7.85
CA GLY A 495 -23.86 -7.24 6.61
C GLY A 495 -24.44 -6.63 5.32
N VAL A 496 -25.20 -5.53 5.38
CA VAL A 496 -25.61 -4.80 4.16
C VAL A 496 -24.60 -3.71 3.85
N TYR A 497 -23.94 -3.82 2.69
CA TYR A 497 -22.91 -2.88 2.24
C TYR A 497 -23.26 -2.26 0.89
N VAL A 498 -22.94 -0.98 0.74
CA VAL A 498 -23.09 -0.23 -0.52
C VAL A 498 -21.80 0.47 -0.91
N ASN A 499 -21.71 0.83 -2.18
CA ASN A 499 -20.69 1.73 -2.71
C ASN A 499 -21.37 3.01 -3.16
N VAL A 500 -20.70 4.13 -2.93
CA VAL A 500 -21.16 5.48 -3.27
C VAL A 500 -20.07 6.16 -4.07
N GLU A 501 -20.44 6.75 -5.20
CA GLU A 501 -19.50 7.45 -6.07
C GLU A 501 -20.04 8.84 -6.42
N ILE A 502 -19.13 9.82 -6.38
CA ILE A 502 -19.32 11.18 -6.83
C ILE A 502 -18.34 11.38 -7.99
N ARG A 503 -18.84 11.72 -9.18
CA ARG A 503 -18.00 12.04 -10.34
C ARG A 503 -18.32 13.43 -10.88
N ILE A 504 -17.29 14.09 -11.37
CA ILE A 504 -17.41 15.39 -12.05
C ILE A 504 -17.29 15.15 -13.55
N VAL A 505 -18.43 15.19 -14.23
CA VAL A 505 -18.59 14.88 -15.65
C VAL A 505 -18.88 16.13 -16.49
N PRO A 506 -18.55 16.15 -17.79
CA PRO A 506 -19.03 17.20 -18.68
C PRO A 506 -20.56 17.19 -18.78
N GLY A 507 -21.17 18.36 -18.79
CA GLY A 507 -22.62 18.54 -18.92
C GLY A 507 -23.14 18.08 -20.27
N LYS A 508 -24.40 17.63 -20.31
CA LYS A 508 -25.07 17.16 -21.54
C LYS A 508 -24.99 18.22 -22.65
N GLY A 509 -24.52 17.83 -23.83
CA GLY A 509 -24.38 18.71 -25.01
C GLY A 509 -23.02 19.42 -25.13
N SER A 510 -22.13 19.27 -24.15
CA SER A 510 -20.79 19.85 -24.18
C SER A 510 -19.78 18.79 -24.63
N ILE A 511 -19.37 18.82 -25.90
CA ILE A 511 -18.36 17.89 -26.44
C ILE A 511 -16.98 18.12 -25.82
N SER A 512 -16.74 19.27 -25.18
CA SER A 512 -15.47 19.57 -24.51
C SER A 512 -15.45 20.91 -23.77
N SER A 513 -16.59 21.59 -23.57
CA SER A 513 -16.58 22.93 -22.96
C SER A 513 -16.33 22.82 -21.45
N PRO A 514 -15.20 23.35 -20.95
CA PRO A 514 -14.79 23.18 -19.54
C PRO A 514 -15.70 23.91 -18.55
N HIS A 515 -16.52 24.85 -19.03
CA HIS A 515 -17.40 25.70 -18.22
C HIS A 515 -18.74 25.05 -17.84
N LEU A 516 -19.02 23.84 -18.34
CA LEU A 516 -20.26 23.11 -18.08
C LEU A 516 -19.92 21.76 -17.43
N MET A 517 -19.35 21.77 -16.22
CA MET A 517 -19.14 20.54 -15.45
C MET A 517 -20.37 20.29 -14.56
N ALA A 518 -20.78 19.03 -14.45
CA ALA A 518 -21.90 18.57 -13.62
C ALA A 518 -21.45 17.48 -12.65
N VAL A 519 -22.15 17.37 -11.52
CA VAL A 519 -21.92 16.29 -10.53
C VAL A 519 -22.86 15.12 -10.83
N GLU A 520 -22.28 13.94 -11.00
CA GLU A 520 -22.99 12.68 -11.08
C GLU A 520 -22.87 11.95 -9.74
N LEU A 521 -24.01 11.67 -9.11
CA LEU A 521 -24.08 10.84 -7.91
C LEU A 521 -24.45 9.42 -8.31
N SER A 522 -23.83 8.42 -7.69
CA SER A 522 -24.15 7.03 -7.98
C SER A 522 -24.03 6.14 -6.75
N ALA A 523 -24.86 5.11 -6.70
CA ALA A 523 -24.82 4.10 -5.65
C ALA A 523 -25.15 2.70 -6.19
N TRP A 524 -24.56 1.68 -5.56
CA TRP A 524 -24.87 0.28 -5.83
C TRP A 524 -24.53 -0.61 -4.65
N ARG A 525 -25.17 -1.78 -4.59
CA ARG A 525 -24.88 -2.79 -3.57
C ARG A 525 -23.51 -3.41 -3.81
N SER A 526 -22.75 -3.59 -2.74
CA SER A 526 -21.47 -4.31 -2.81
C SER A 526 -21.67 -5.77 -3.19
N LYS A 527 -20.68 -6.32 -3.90
CA LYS A 527 -20.64 -7.77 -4.15
C LYS A 527 -20.38 -8.48 -2.81
N PRO A 528 -21.03 -9.62 -2.53
CA PRO A 528 -20.78 -10.39 -1.32
C PRO A 528 -19.30 -10.77 -1.22
N LEU A 529 -18.79 -10.83 0.01
CA LEU A 529 -17.41 -11.22 0.26
C LEU A 529 -17.14 -12.66 -0.21
N PRO A 530 -16.01 -12.89 -0.91
CA PRO A 530 -15.49 -14.25 -1.05
C PRO A 530 -15.07 -14.77 0.32
N SER A 531 -15.18 -16.08 0.55
CA SER A 531 -14.65 -16.66 1.77
C SER A 531 -13.14 -16.58 1.84
N LEU A 532 -12.59 -16.57 3.06
CA LEU A 532 -11.15 -16.65 3.27
C LEU A 532 -10.56 -17.89 2.57
N GLY A 533 -11.31 -19.00 2.54
CA GLY A 533 -11.02 -20.20 1.76
C GLY A 533 -10.98 -19.96 0.25
N ALA A 534 -11.88 -19.14 -0.31
CA ALA A 534 -11.88 -18.79 -1.73
C ALA A 534 -10.63 -17.97 -2.15
N PHE A 535 -10.12 -17.10 -1.28
CA PHE A 535 -8.87 -16.36 -1.53
C PHE A 535 -7.63 -17.26 -1.44
N THR A 536 -7.71 -18.34 -0.67
CA THR A 536 -6.54 -19.14 -0.29
C THR A 536 -6.50 -20.50 -0.99
N GLN A 537 -7.62 -21.03 -1.48
CA GLN A 537 -7.81 -22.42 -1.93
C GLN A 537 -7.38 -23.47 -0.89
N LEU A 538 -7.38 -23.09 0.39
CA LEU A 538 -6.80 -23.88 1.48
C LEU A 538 -7.85 -24.18 2.54
N LYS A 539 -7.88 -25.42 3.05
CA LYS A 539 -8.60 -25.75 4.29
C LYS A 539 -7.85 -25.09 5.43
N ILE A 540 -8.48 -24.11 6.09
CA ILE A 540 -7.94 -23.54 7.32
C ILE A 540 -8.06 -24.65 8.38
N PRO A 541 -6.96 -25.12 8.99
CA PRO A 541 -7.06 -26.09 10.08
C PRO A 541 -7.87 -25.47 11.21
N ASN A 542 -8.79 -26.22 11.82
CA ASN A 542 -9.47 -25.81 13.04
C ASN A 542 -8.42 -25.46 14.11
N PRO A 543 -8.16 -24.18 14.42
CA PRO A 543 -7.34 -23.82 15.55
C PRO A 543 -8.16 -24.08 16.81
N LEU A 544 -7.49 -24.45 17.90
CA LEU A 544 -8.11 -24.70 19.20
C LEU A 544 -9.10 -23.59 19.58
N PRO A 545 -10.20 -23.90 20.29
CA PRO A 545 -11.14 -22.89 20.80
C PRO A 545 -10.34 -21.88 21.62
N ILE A 546 -10.08 -20.71 21.05
CA ILE A 546 -9.36 -19.66 21.73
C ILE A 546 -10.26 -19.20 22.86
N LEU A 547 -9.75 -19.32 24.10
CA LEU A 547 -10.25 -18.63 25.29
C LEU A 547 -10.20 -17.12 25.03
N SER A 548 -11.18 -16.60 24.32
CA SER A 548 -11.55 -15.20 24.35
C SER A 548 -12.53 -15.00 25.50
N GLN A 549 -12.07 -15.18 26.73
CA GLN A 549 -12.77 -14.69 27.91
C GLN A 549 -11.76 -14.09 28.90
N PRO A 550 -11.99 -12.88 29.43
CA PRO A 550 -11.45 -12.52 30.72
C PRO A 550 -12.04 -13.48 31.77
N LEU A 551 -11.26 -13.84 32.79
CA LEU A 551 -11.76 -14.62 33.93
C LEU A 551 -12.97 -13.89 34.56
N GLU A 552 -14.17 -14.39 34.32
CA GLU A 552 -15.36 -14.21 35.16
C GLU A 552 -16.03 -15.60 35.32
N PRO A 553 -16.70 -15.90 36.44
CA PRO A 553 -16.83 -17.27 36.95
C PRO A 553 -17.74 -18.18 36.13
N GLN A 554 -17.33 -19.45 36.12
CA GLN A 554 -17.82 -20.59 35.34
C GLN A 554 -19.31 -20.91 35.61
N ILE A 555 -20.10 -21.04 34.54
CA ILE A 555 -21.37 -21.80 34.53
C ILE A 555 -21.12 -23.08 33.70
N PRO A 556 -21.63 -24.27 34.10
CA PRO A 556 -21.29 -25.52 33.42
C PRO A 556 -21.93 -25.61 32.03
N ILE A 557 -21.13 -26.03 31.05
CA ILE A 557 -21.54 -26.25 29.65
C ILE A 557 -22.05 -27.70 29.50
N PRO A 558 -23.21 -27.98 28.87
CA PRO A 558 -23.64 -29.33 28.55
C PRO A 558 -22.91 -29.89 27.31
N SER A 559 -22.82 -31.22 27.27
CA SER A 559 -22.17 -32.06 26.26
C SER A 559 -22.40 -31.65 24.80
N ALA A 560 -21.29 -31.55 24.05
CA ALA A 560 -21.25 -31.27 22.62
C ALA A 560 -21.94 -32.38 21.80
N GLN A 561 -23.00 -32.01 21.06
CA GLN A 561 -23.47 -32.80 19.93
C GLN A 561 -22.53 -32.64 18.73
N GLN A 562 -22.38 -33.73 17.99
CA GLN A 562 -21.49 -33.96 16.87
C GLN A 562 -22.01 -33.27 15.60
N TRP A 563 -21.18 -32.46 14.92
CA TRP A 563 -21.59 -31.68 13.73
C TRP A 563 -20.85 -32.11 12.46
N THR A 564 -21.62 -32.17 11.37
CA THR A 564 -21.28 -32.64 10.02
C THR A 564 -20.55 -31.62 9.15
N GLU A 565 -19.91 -32.14 8.09
CA GLU A 565 -18.65 -31.68 7.49
C GLU A 565 -18.74 -30.69 6.30
N LYS A 566 -19.72 -29.76 6.21
CA LYS A 566 -19.98 -29.10 4.90
C LYS A 566 -20.20 -27.58 4.79
N GLU A 567 -19.86 -26.74 5.76
CA GLU A 567 -20.07 -25.28 5.58
C GLU A 567 -18.88 -24.43 6.04
N ASP A 568 -18.50 -23.44 5.22
CA ASP A 568 -17.38 -22.51 5.41
C ASP A 568 -17.52 -21.70 6.73
N PRO A 569 -16.50 -21.63 7.61
CA PRO A 569 -16.60 -21.06 8.95
C PRO A 569 -16.46 -19.53 9.06
N ASP A 570 -16.35 -18.79 7.95
CA ASP A 570 -16.03 -17.35 7.98
C ASP A 570 -17.20 -16.46 8.48
N PHE A 571 -16.94 -15.72 9.57
CA PHE A 571 -17.90 -14.81 10.24
C PHE A 571 -18.55 -13.78 9.31
N PHE A 572 -17.81 -13.02 8.49
CA PHE A 572 -18.47 -12.00 7.66
C PHE A 572 -19.13 -12.59 6.41
N VAL A 573 -18.63 -13.72 5.89
CA VAL A 573 -19.33 -14.43 4.81
C VAL A 573 -20.71 -14.85 5.30
N PHE A 574 -20.77 -15.40 6.52
CA PHE A 574 -22.03 -15.76 7.16
C PHE A 574 -22.95 -14.53 7.34
N LEU A 575 -22.44 -13.43 7.91
CA LEU A 575 -23.22 -12.20 8.09
C LEU A 575 -23.77 -11.66 6.76
N GLU A 576 -22.93 -11.58 5.73
CA GLU A 576 -23.35 -11.06 4.42
C GLU A 576 -24.32 -12.00 3.73
N ALA A 577 -24.11 -13.32 3.82
CA ALA A 577 -25.03 -14.31 3.26
C ALA A 577 -26.44 -14.19 3.86
N GLN A 578 -26.55 -13.92 5.17
CA GLN A 578 -27.83 -13.60 5.80
C GLN A 578 -28.40 -12.28 5.28
N ALA A 579 -27.55 -11.28 5.11
CA ALA A 579 -27.94 -9.95 4.66
C ALA A 579 -28.30 -9.88 3.16
N VAL A 580 -27.91 -10.85 2.31
CA VAL A 580 -28.19 -10.87 0.86
C VAL A 580 -29.68 -10.68 0.57
N LYS A 581 -30.57 -11.27 1.39
CA LYS A 581 -32.03 -11.19 1.22
C LYS A 581 -32.63 -9.87 1.72
N VAL A 582 -31.88 -9.08 2.47
CA VAL A 582 -32.34 -7.79 3.00
C VAL A 582 -32.27 -6.76 1.87
N PRO A 583 -33.39 -6.10 1.49
CA PRO A 583 -33.37 -5.10 0.43
C PRO A 583 -32.58 -3.85 0.89
N ALA A 584 -32.11 -3.07 -0.07
CA ALA A 584 -31.47 -1.79 0.20
C ALA A 584 -32.04 -0.75 -0.76
N PHE A 585 -32.49 0.38 -0.26
CA PHE A 585 -33.11 1.44 -1.04
C PHE A 585 -32.29 2.73 -0.93
N VAL A 586 -32.35 3.56 -1.98
CA VAL A 586 -31.73 4.88 -2.02
C VAL A 586 -32.72 5.93 -2.52
N CYS A 587 -32.60 7.15 -2.01
CA CYS A 587 -33.25 8.33 -2.60
C CYS A 587 -32.30 9.54 -2.59
N PRO A 588 -32.46 10.47 -3.55
CA PRO A 588 -31.68 11.70 -3.60
C PRO A 588 -32.12 12.70 -2.50
N ALA A 589 -31.45 13.85 -2.43
CA ALA A 589 -31.75 14.91 -1.46
C ALA A 589 -33.27 15.23 -1.37
N GLY A 590 -33.77 15.37 -0.15
CA GLY A 590 -35.19 15.58 0.14
C GLY A 590 -36.14 14.39 -0.09
N CYS A 591 -35.67 13.29 -0.71
CA CYS A 591 -36.43 12.04 -0.91
C CYS A 591 -37.85 12.23 -1.49
N GLN A 592 -38.05 13.17 -2.42
CA GLN A 592 -39.37 13.43 -3.02
C GLN A 592 -39.79 12.35 -4.03
N SER A 593 -38.82 11.78 -4.75
CA SER A 593 -39.03 10.66 -5.67
C SER A 593 -39.18 9.34 -4.91
N ALA A 594 -39.87 8.37 -5.51
CA ALA A 594 -39.95 7.02 -4.97
C ALA A 594 -38.54 6.42 -4.74
N PRO A 595 -38.26 5.80 -3.58
CA PRO A 595 -36.97 5.16 -3.33
C PRO A 595 -36.67 4.07 -4.35
N ILE A 596 -35.42 4.03 -4.81
CA ILE A 596 -34.94 3.07 -5.80
C ILE A 596 -34.25 1.93 -5.07
N GLU A 597 -34.59 0.68 -5.39
CA GLU A 597 -33.91 -0.49 -4.86
C GLU A 597 -32.52 -0.65 -5.48
N LEU A 598 -31.50 -0.77 -4.63
CA LEU A 598 -30.11 -0.97 -5.01
C LEU A 598 -29.82 -2.44 -5.29
N LYS A 599 -29.40 -2.70 -6.53
CA LYS A 599 -28.82 -3.98 -6.96
C LYS A 599 -27.30 -3.85 -7.08
N GLN A 600 -26.64 -4.89 -7.58
CA GLN A 600 -25.21 -4.83 -7.88
C GLN A 600 -24.88 -3.94 -9.08
N SER A 601 -25.90 -3.58 -9.89
CA SER A 601 -25.77 -2.62 -10.98
C SER A 601 -25.72 -1.19 -10.46
N LYS A 602 -24.86 -0.37 -11.06
CA LYS A 602 -24.71 1.05 -10.76
C LYS A 602 -26.00 1.83 -11.06
N VAL A 603 -26.55 2.51 -10.05
CA VAL A 603 -27.68 3.43 -10.18
C VAL A 603 -27.17 4.86 -10.13
N VAL A 604 -27.51 5.66 -11.13
CA VAL A 604 -27.18 7.09 -11.18
C VAL A 604 -28.35 7.90 -10.62
N LEU A 605 -28.04 8.87 -9.76
CA LEU A 605 -29.00 9.71 -9.07
C LEU A 605 -28.80 11.18 -9.47
N PRO A 606 -29.88 11.98 -9.57
CA PRO A 606 -29.76 13.40 -9.85
C PRO A 606 -29.08 14.12 -8.67
N TYR A 607 -28.18 15.05 -8.97
CA TYR A 607 -27.60 15.94 -7.98
C TYR A 607 -28.58 17.10 -7.68
N LEU A 608 -29.27 16.98 -6.54
CA LEU A 608 -30.27 17.95 -6.08
C LEU A 608 -29.80 18.64 -4.80
N ARG A 609 -30.23 19.89 -4.60
CA ARG A 609 -30.02 20.67 -3.37
C ARG A 609 -31.37 21.15 -2.85
N THR A 610 -31.50 21.17 -1.53
CA THR A 610 -32.69 21.64 -0.84
C THR A 610 -32.40 22.91 -0.06
N THR A 611 -33.45 23.69 0.22
CA THR A 611 -33.41 24.82 1.16
C THR A 611 -34.35 24.55 2.34
N PRO A 612 -33.87 24.43 3.60
CA PRO A 612 -32.46 24.42 4.03
C PRO A 612 -31.67 23.20 3.49
N SER A 613 -30.34 23.18 3.68
CA SER A 613 -29.51 22.10 3.12
C SER A 613 -29.77 20.76 3.81
N SER A 614 -30.11 19.73 3.04
CA SER A 614 -30.25 18.35 3.48
C SER A 614 -29.08 17.48 3.00
N ALA A 615 -29.09 16.19 3.32
CA ALA A 615 -28.06 15.25 2.85
C ALA A 615 -28.19 15.00 1.34
N LEU A 616 -27.09 14.64 0.68
CA LEU A 616 -27.06 14.38 -0.76
C LEU A 616 -27.89 13.14 -1.14
N MET A 617 -27.81 12.10 -0.32
CA MET A 617 -28.51 10.83 -0.52
C MET A 617 -28.91 10.22 0.83
N TYR A 618 -30.00 9.45 0.81
CA TYR A 618 -30.46 8.66 1.96
C TYR A 618 -30.60 7.19 1.57
N PHE A 619 -30.26 6.30 2.49
CA PHE A 619 -30.33 4.85 2.34
C PHE A 619 -31.18 4.21 3.44
N SER A 620 -31.89 3.12 3.14
CA SER A 620 -32.59 2.31 4.16
C SER A 620 -32.68 0.85 3.73
N THR A 621 -32.81 -0.06 4.69
CA THR A 621 -32.83 -1.53 4.47
C THR A 621 -34.18 -2.20 4.68
N ASN A 622 -35.20 -1.49 5.19
CA ASN A 622 -36.48 -2.13 5.51
C ASN A 622 -37.71 -1.21 5.34
N ASN A 623 -37.54 0.12 5.38
CA ASN A 623 -38.70 1.01 5.47
C ASN A 623 -38.63 2.19 4.50
N THR A 624 -39.09 1.95 3.26
CA THR A 624 -39.22 2.99 2.23
C THR A 624 -40.15 4.11 2.64
N HIS A 625 -41.24 3.80 3.36
CA HIS A 625 -42.21 4.79 3.84
C HIS A 625 -41.59 5.75 4.86
N LYS A 626 -40.83 5.24 5.83
CA LYS A 626 -40.11 6.07 6.80
C LYS A 626 -39.00 6.89 6.13
N LEU A 627 -38.30 6.31 5.15
CA LEU A 627 -37.27 7.02 4.39
C LEU A 627 -37.85 8.25 3.67
N VAL A 628 -39.00 8.08 3.00
CA VAL A 628 -39.74 9.17 2.36
C VAL A 628 -40.30 10.14 3.39
N ALA A 629 -40.87 9.65 4.49
CA ALA A 629 -41.40 10.50 5.55
C ALA A 629 -40.31 11.39 6.17
N TYR A 630 -39.09 10.87 6.33
CA TYR A 630 -37.94 11.62 6.84
C TYR A 630 -37.44 12.67 5.84
N GLY A 631 -37.28 12.30 4.56
CA GLY A 631 -36.93 13.29 3.54
C GLY A 631 -37.96 14.43 3.46
N ARG A 632 -39.25 14.11 3.65
CA ARG A 632 -40.35 15.08 3.70
C ARG A 632 -40.44 15.85 5.01
N SER A 633 -40.01 15.29 6.15
CA SER A 633 -40.07 15.98 7.45
C SER A 633 -39.18 17.21 7.50
N PHE A 634 -38.15 17.25 6.65
CA PHE A 634 -37.29 18.42 6.47
C PHE A 634 -38.03 19.63 5.86
N LYS A 635 -39.23 19.42 5.28
CA LYS A 635 -40.08 20.45 4.63
C LYS A 635 -39.25 21.47 3.80
N PRO A 636 -38.49 21.00 2.80
CA PRO A 636 -37.70 21.90 1.98
C PRO A 636 -38.62 22.91 1.27
N THR A 637 -38.30 24.19 1.37
CA THR A 637 -39.04 25.27 0.68
C THR A 637 -38.83 25.21 -0.83
N ASP A 638 -37.66 24.74 -1.24
CA ASP A 638 -37.28 24.60 -2.65
C ASP A 638 -36.35 23.39 -2.84
N ILE A 639 -36.49 22.73 -4.00
CA ILE A 639 -35.58 21.68 -4.47
C ILE A 639 -35.17 22.04 -5.90
N HIS A 640 -33.89 22.31 -6.07
CA HIS A 640 -33.33 22.67 -7.36
C HIS A 640 -32.10 21.80 -7.67
N PRO A 641 -31.68 21.69 -8.95
CA PRO A 641 -30.40 21.08 -9.29
C PRO A 641 -29.27 21.74 -8.50
N GLY A 642 -28.32 20.94 -8.03
CA GLY A 642 -27.17 21.48 -7.31
C GLY A 642 -26.29 22.36 -8.21
N PRO A 643 -25.56 23.34 -7.64
CA PRO A 643 -24.76 24.27 -8.44
C PRO A 643 -23.65 23.53 -9.19
N SER A 644 -23.32 24.03 -10.38
CA SER A 644 -22.12 23.57 -11.11
C SER A 644 -20.88 23.83 -10.26
N PRO A 645 -19.96 22.86 -10.13
CA PRO A 645 -18.75 23.08 -9.37
C PRO A 645 -17.86 24.17 -9.99
N GLN A 646 -17.06 24.83 -9.16
CA GLN A 646 -16.18 25.92 -9.60
C GLN A 646 -15.13 25.41 -10.59
N HIS A 647 -15.13 25.99 -11.79
CA HIS A 647 -14.24 25.59 -12.88
C HIS A 647 -12.76 25.71 -12.50
N ASP A 648 -12.35 26.89 -12.02
CA ASP A 648 -10.94 27.19 -11.73
C ASP A 648 -10.36 26.23 -10.69
N LEU A 649 -11.17 25.83 -9.70
CA LEU A 649 -10.75 24.89 -8.66
C LEU A 649 -10.59 23.48 -9.23
N ILE A 650 -11.55 22.99 -10.03
CA ILE A 650 -11.42 21.69 -10.71
C ILE A 650 -10.16 21.67 -11.59
N THR A 651 -9.94 22.74 -12.34
CA THR A 651 -8.81 22.91 -13.25
C THR A 651 -7.49 22.90 -12.49
N LEU A 652 -7.43 23.60 -11.34
CA LEU A 652 -6.29 23.58 -10.42
C LEU A 652 -5.98 22.15 -9.94
N HIS A 653 -7.00 21.38 -9.55
CA HIS A 653 -6.82 19.99 -9.12
C HIS A 653 -6.39 19.07 -10.27
N ARG A 654 -6.93 19.23 -11.48
CA ARG A 654 -6.63 18.37 -12.64
C ARG A 654 -5.29 18.66 -13.31
N HIS A 655 -4.83 19.91 -13.29
CA HIS A 655 -3.65 20.34 -14.05
C HIS A 655 -2.54 20.98 -13.21
N GLY A 656 -2.84 21.42 -11.98
CA GLY A 656 -1.86 22.04 -11.07
C GLY A 656 -1.82 23.56 -11.13
N HIS A 657 -2.57 24.16 -12.07
CA HIS A 657 -2.70 25.61 -12.25
C HIS A 657 -4.11 25.97 -12.71
N ALA A 658 -4.56 27.19 -12.38
CA ALA A 658 -5.92 27.65 -12.62
C ALA A 658 -6.29 27.76 -14.11
N PHE A 659 -5.30 27.96 -15.00
CA PHE A 659 -5.54 28.16 -16.45
C PHE A 659 -5.76 26.86 -17.25
N GLY A 660 -5.54 25.69 -16.65
CA GLY A 660 -5.80 24.40 -17.28
C GLY A 660 -4.85 23.97 -18.40
N GLY A 661 -5.07 22.78 -18.96
CA GLY A 661 -4.30 22.30 -20.10
C GLY A 661 -4.65 23.06 -21.38
N LEU A 662 -3.65 23.44 -22.18
CA LEU A 662 -3.87 24.01 -23.51
C LEU A 662 -4.69 23.01 -24.36
N PRO A 663 -5.73 23.46 -25.10
CA PRO A 663 -6.58 22.58 -25.90
C PRO A 663 -5.77 21.70 -26.84
N TRP A 664 -6.25 20.48 -27.12
CA TRP A 664 -5.59 19.57 -28.07
C TRP A 664 -5.36 20.22 -29.45
N LEU A 665 -6.25 21.14 -29.88
CA LEU A 665 -6.08 21.95 -31.09
C LEU A 665 -4.80 22.79 -31.08
N PHE A 666 -4.39 23.35 -29.94
CA PHE A 666 -3.13 24.09 -29.81
C PHE A 666 -1.92 23.19 -30.11
N TRP A 667 -1.93 21.95 -29.61
CA TRP A 667 -0.85 21.00 -29.87
C TRP A 667 -0.83 20.53 -31.32
N ILE A 668 -2.00 20.41 -31.96
CA ILE A 668 -2.09 20.12 -33.39
C ILE A 668 -1.57 21.29 -34.22
N THR A 669 -1.95 22.52 -33.91
CA THR A 669 -1.46 23.69 -34.65
C THR A 669 0.04 23.87 -34.46
N LEU A 670 0.56 23.65 -33.25
CA LEU A 670 1.99 23.66 -32.96
C LEU A 670 2.72 22.54 -33.73
N GLY A 671 2.19 21.32 -33.71
CA GLY A 671 2.76 20.19 -34.45
C GLY A 671 2.78 20.44 -35.96
N LEU A 672 1.69 20.99 -36.51
CA LEU A 672 1.60 21.37 -37.92
C LEU A 672 2.58 22.50 -38.26
N LEU A 673 2.73 23.51 -37.40
CA LEU A 673 3.70 24.59 -37.56
C LEU A 673 5.13 24.05 -37.59
N ILE A 674 5.46 23.14 -36.66
CA ILE A 674 6.77 22.48 -36.61
C ILE A 674 7.02 21.69 -37.89
N ILE A 675 6.04 20.91 -38.37
CA ILE A 675 6.16 20.15 -39.62
C ILE A 675 6.38 21.10 -40.81
N LEU A 676 5.58 22.16 -40.93
CA LEU A 676 5.73 23.15 -42.00
C LEU A 676 7.10 23.83 -41.97
N PHE A 677 7.59 24.17 -40.78
CA PHE A 677 8.91 24.74 -40.58
C PHE A 677 10.02 23.79 -41.05
N HIS A 678 9.94 22.51 -40.69
CA HIS A 678 10.93 21.51 -41.14
C HIS A 678 10.85 21.28 -42.65
N LEU A 679 9.65 21.26 -43.24
CA LEU A 679 9.49 21.18 -44.70
C LEU A 679 10.10 22.39 -45.41
N PHE A 680 9.98 23.59 -44.81
CA PHE A 680 10.59 24.80 -45.34
C PHE A 680 12.12 24.76 -45.27
N ILE A 681 12.69 24.27 -44.15
CA ILE A 681 14.13 24.03 -44.04
C ILE A 681 14.59 23.01 -45.07
N CYS A 682 13.89 21.87 -45.20
CA CYS A 682 14.21 20.87 -46.21
C CYS A 682 14.14 21.45 -47.62
N LYS A 683 13.18 22.33 -47.91
CA LYS A 683 13.07 23.04 -49.19
C LYS A 683 14.25 23.98 -49.42
N ILE A 684 14.69 24.73 -48.40
CA ILE A 684 15.88 25.60 -48.51
C ILE A 684 17.13 24.74 -48.78
N ILE A 685 17.34 23.70 -47.99
CA ILE A 685 18.50 22.80 -48.15
C ILE A 685 18.47 22.13 -49.54
N TYR A 686 17.31 21.67 -49.99
CA TYR A 686 17.14 21.10 -51.31
C TYR A 686 17.46 22.13 -52.40
N ASN A 687 16.91 23.34 -52.31
CA ASN A 687 17.19 24.39 -53.28
C ASN A 687 18.66 24.78 -53.28
N GLU A 688 19.34 24.87 -52.14
CA GLU A 688 20.77 25.22 -52.11
C GLU A 688 21.64 24.09 -52.67
N LEU A 689 21.39 22.84 -52.30
CA LEU A 689 22.16 21.68 -52.78
C LEU A 689 21.90 21.31 -54.25
N TRP A 690 20.70 21.60 -54.76
CA TRP A 690 20.30 21.20 -56.12
C TRP A 690 20.31 22.35 -57.13
N ARG A 691 20.23 23.62 -56.71
CA ARG A 691 20.35 24.77 -57.62
C ARG A 691 21.79 24.96 -58.11
N ASP A 692 22.78 24.66 -57.28
CA ASP A 692 24.18 24.61 -57.74
C ASP A 692 24.41 23.51 -58.78
N LYS A 693 23.62 22.44 -58.78
CA LYS A 693 23.70 21.39 -59.80
C LYS A 693 23.10 21.82 -61.15
N SER A 694 22.05 22.65 -61.16
CA SER A 694 21.43 23.10 -62.40
C SER A 694 22.21 24.20 -63.13
N ASP A 695 22.99 25.01 -62.41
CA ASP A 695 23.84 26.04 -63.02
C ASP A 695 25.23 25.50 -63.42
N LEU A 696 25.66 24.35 -62.89
CA LEU A 696 26.91 23.67 -63.30
C LEU A 696 26.77 22.79 -64.55
N ASP A 697 25.55 22.40 -64.94
CA ASP A 697 25.32 21.54 -66.11
C ASP A 697 25.08 22.33 -67.42
N ALA A 698 25.12 23.67 -67.39
CA ALA A 698 24.78 24.52 -68.54
C ALA A 698 25.95 25.36 -69.12
N GLU A 699 27.16 25.31 -68.56
CA GLU A 699 28.32 26.00 -69.16
C GLU A 699 29.54 25.07 -69.31
N ASN A 700 29.89 24.82 -70.57
CA ASN A 700 30.95 23.93 -71.03
C ASN A 700 32.36 24.29 -70.53
N MET A 701 33.19 23.24 -70.39
CA MET A 701 34.65 23.24 -70.54
C MET A 701 35.50 24.19 -69.67
N ARG A 702 36.06 23.64 -68.60
CA ARG A 702 37.53 23.53 -68.33
C ARG A 702 37.71 23.11 -66.87
N VAL A 703 37.88 21.81 -66.63
CA VAL A 703 38.35 21.33 -65.33
C VAL A 703 39.80 21.79 -65.14
N PRO A 704 40.12 22.58 -64.10
CA PRO A 704 41.50 22.99 -63.84
C PRO A 704 42.35 21.78 -63.45
N ARG A 705 43.55 21.73 -64.02
CA ARG A 705 44.54 20.64 -64.00
C ARG A 705 45.13 20.31 -62.61
N TYR A 706 44.49 20.70 -61.51
CA TYR A 706 45.00 20.55 -60.14
C TYR A 706 44.50 19.28 -59.41
N ILE A 707 43.47 18.60 -59.93
CA ILE A 707 42.86 17.45 -59.22
C ILE A 707 43.51 16.11 -59.60
N HIS A 708 44.38 16.07 -60.62
CA HIS A 708 45.02 14.82 -61.05
C HIS A 708 46.34 14.49 -60.29
N ASP A 709 46.91 15.44 -59.54
CA ASP A 709 48.19 15.24 -58.83
C ASP A 709 48.05 14.74 -57.37
N LEU A 710 46.84 14.59 -56.85
CA LEU A 710 46.61 14.09 -55.48
C LEU A 710 46.52 12.55 -55.37
N ARG A 711 46.74 11.84 -56.48
CA ARG A 711 46.77 10.36 -56.51
C ARG A 711 48.10 9.78 -57.01
N GLY A 712 49.14 10.60 -57.12
CA GLY A 712 50.51 10.14 -57.40
C GLY A 712 51.20 9.62 -56.14
N ALA A 713 52.17 8.71 -56.30
CA ALA A 713 52.93 8.09 -55.22
C ALA A 713 53.61 9.11 -54.27
N ASP A 714 53.84 10.34 -54.74
CA ASP A 714 54.43 11.44 -53.95
C ASP A 714 53.50 12.00 -52.86
N ALA A 715 52.19 11.79 -52.96
CA ALA A 715 51.22 12.19 -51.93
C ALA A 715 51.24 11.28 -50.69
N MET A 716 51.72 10.03 -50.84
CA MET A 716 51.91 9.11 -49.70
C MET A 716 53.15 9.48 -48.88
N THR A 717 54.24 9.91 -49.53
CA THR A 717 55.44 10.44 -48.87
C THR A 717 55.15 11.75 -48.15
N ALA A 718 54.34 12.65 -48.74
CA ALA A 718 53.90 13.88 -48.07
C ALA A 718 53.03 13.61 -46.81
N ARG A 719 52.15 12.60 -46.84
CA ARG A 719 51.37 12.19 -45.66
C ARG A 719 52.24 11.55 -44.57
N ALA A 720 53.25 10.77 -44.95
CA ALA A 720 54.21 10.21 -44.00
C ALA A 720 55.07 11.31 -43.34
N TYR A 721 55.49 12.32 -44.11
CA TYR A 721 56.23 13.48 -43.62
C TYR A 721 55.40 14.31 -42.63
N ILE A 722 54.14 14.63 -42.96
CA ILE A 722 53.24 15.40 -42.07
C ILE A 722 52.94 14.62 -40.78
N LYS A 723 52.81 13.29 -40.86
CA LYS A 723 52.58 12.43 -39.68
C LYS A 723 53.83 12.36 -38.79
N ALA A 724 55.03 12.38 -39.37
CA ALA A 724 56.29 12.47 -38.63
C ALA A 724 56.48 13.86 -37.97
N GLU A 725 56.14 14.94 -38.67
CA GLU A 725 56.18 16.33 -38.16
C GLU A 725 55.24 16.54 -36.96
N LEU A 726 54.03 15.95 -37.00
CA LEU A 726 53.06 16.00 -35.91
C LEU A 726 53.47 15.18 -34.69
N LEU A 727 54.18 14.06 -34.89
CA LEU A 727 54.75 13.24 -33.80
C LEU A 727 55.98 13.91 -33.17
N SER A 728 56.78 14.63 -33.95
CA SER A 728 57.89 15.48 -33.49
C SER A 728 57.38 16.64 -32.60
N ARG A 729 56.33 17.36 -33.02
CA ARG A 729 55.71 18.43 -32.22
C ARG A 729 55.07 17.95 -30.92
N ARG A 730 54.59 16.70 -30.84
CA ARG A 730 54.10 16.08 -29.59
C ARG A 730 55.22 15.69 -28.61
N ARG A 731 56.47 15.54 -29.07
CA ARG A 731 57.63 15.28 -28.20
C ARG A 731 58.21 16.56 -27.57
N ASN A 732 58.08 17.71 -28.23
CA ASN A 732 58.60 19.00 -27.72
C ASN A 732 57.68 19.74 -26.71
N ASN A 733 56.48 19.24 -26.43
CA ASN A 733 55.57 19.80 -25.41
C ASN A 733 55.49 18.97 -24.11
N ARG A 734 56.53 18.19 -23.78
CA ARG A 734 56.71 17.61 -22.44
C ARG A 734 57.77 18.42 -21.68
N ILE A 735 57.33 19.41 -20.93
CA ILE A 735 58.13 20.00 -19.84
C ILE A 735 58.02 19.05 -18.62
N PRO A 736 59.13 18.70 -17.95
CA PRO A 736 59.12 17.90 -16.73
C PRO A 736 58.91 18.80 -15.51
N ASP A 737 57.77 18.68 -14.83
CA ASP A 737 57.59 19.31 -13.53
C ASP A 737 58.26 18.44 -12.44
N SER A 738 59.42 18.91 -12.00
CA SER A 738 60.06 18.55 -10.74
C SER A 738 59.63 19.55 -9.64
N ILE A 739 59.17 18.95 -8.54
CA ILE A 739 58.96 19.41 -7.14
C ILE A 739 59.97 20.49 -6.67
N PRO A 740 59.56 21.49 -5.85
CA PRO A 740 59.32 21.32 -4.39
C PRO A 740 57.86 21.28 -3.94
#